data_AF-A0AAW0QX21-F1
#
_entry.id   AF-A0AAW0QX21-F1
#
_cell.length_a   1.000
_cell.length_b   1.000
_cell.length_c   1.000
_cell.angle_alpha   90.00
_cell.angle_beta   90.00
_cell.angle_gamma   90.00
#
_symmetry.space_group_name_H-M   'P 1'
#
loop_
_entity.id
_entity.type
_entity.pdbx_description
1 polymer ?
#
loop_
_entity_poly.entity_id
_entity_poly.type
_entity_poly.pdbx_seq_one_letter_code
_entity_poly.pdbx_strand_id
1 'polypeptide(L)'
;MDSLDNPSESRDDGPTPDPPQSEQGQVDKIQQLLRAKDDTSRFVGLALLKSTLDNSEAVRENKEVVVALWDSISVKFLDRLLKTGAKPGSKQADAREMLDLATNVIYTFSVLLPAEALTNNKLLGRIPRLLEAVLCSSGETTDVILKTLLTLVSKPEGGRAFSAAQDWTPLIEIAPKQPYALAIISWSWLHTASNTKDRSSLRDRIDQTISALIASYKGTDAVTLLDFIDKALGRLDDDLVPLSPQWLGSLIELIRNLATSRPTAAGREAYTNCAARLLITYSDSVPGLLFSNQSGAEDPFSYLLISLIIVDLKATLPSLLSKLNTPEYPAISSRLTSALLILSYFISFLLQQMDAELGTESNTTDFTATFRMAPDLLLKLNRSISEALSVIMEYLRDRWDAAVAGAQGLHPETRYGKSHTMAGSHLTLAWDQQNESPAEDPLLLAALRALGEWLREDDGEVLRNEAISLMDLLVELYQTSAGSGSGSIGYRALVLGVLQGVTQTDEAVRSLLDHDGWSTLSKDLLAAWNRTSTTRGTVDLHECELGSQIALLLMALVQSQGAIPEEWLDLVTGIAAYNVPDSVDTPDVVQRLWVDVLQLAADLLAKTPLGIKRRYEHTTGSIRGIAASVEDKITSPATRDHMEEALLTLRQNSI
;
A
#
# COMPACT_ATOMS: atom_id res chain seq x y z
N MET A 1 86.13 -16.03 -19.14
CA MET A 1 84.71 -16.06 -18.71
C MET A 1 84.71 -16.60 -17.30
N ASP A 2 84.67 -15.65 -16.36
CA ASP A 2 84.28 -15.68 -14.93
C ASP A 2 84.76 -16.86 -14.06
N SER A 3 85.72 -16.68 -13.13
CA SER A 3 85.62 -16.02 -11.80
C SER A 3 84.75 -16.81 -10.83
N LEU A 4 85.08 -17.10 -9.56
CA LEU A 4 86.26 -16.94 -8.71
C LEU A 4 85.99 -17.80 -7.45
N ASP A 5 87.06 -18.11 -6.73
CA ASP A 5 87.18 -18.90 -5.51
C ASP A 5 86.54 -18.28 -4.24
N ASN A 6 86.21 -19.19 -3.31
CA ASN A 6 86.36 -19.11 -1.84
C ASN A 6 85.30 -18.46 -0.90
N PRO A 7 85.36 -18.74 0.43
CA PRO A 7 84.23 -19.20 1.24
C PRO A 7 83.92 -18.32 2.48
N SER A 8 82.91 -18.74 3.23
CA SER A 8 82.69 -18.48 4.67
C SER A 8 82.97 -17.08 5.21
N GLU A 9 81.91 -16.27 5.32
CA GLU A 9 81.85 -15.16 6.28
C GLU A 9 80.59 -15.24 7.15
N SER A 10 80.86 -15.01 8.43
CA SER A 10 79.99 -14.85 9.59
C SER A 10 78.71 -14.04 9.36
N ARG A 11 77.57 -14.59 9.80
CA ARG A 11 76.36 -13.81 10.07
C ARG A 11 76.14 -13.68 11.57
N ASP A 12 76.46 -12.47 12.02
CA ASP A 12 75.85 -11.66 13.07
C ASP A 12 74.52 -12.20 13.65
N ASP A 13 74.56 -12.63 14.92
CA ASP A 13 73.39 -12.91 15.76
C ASP A 13 72.77 -11.57 16.21
N GLY A 14 71.92 -10.99 15.37
CA GLY A 14 70.95 -9.98 15.80
C GLY A 14 69.87 -10.60 16.70
N PRO A 15 69.29 -9.84 17.65
CA PRO A 15 68.34 -10.38 18.62
C PRO A 15 67.13 -10.96 17.90
N THR A 16 66.85 -12.22 18.18
CA THR A 16 65.66 -12.92 17.74
C THR A 16 64.42 -12.15 18.19
N PRO A 17 63.43 -11.90 17.31
CA PRO A 17 62.16 -11.34 17.73
C PRO A 17 61.45 -12.36 18.62
N ASP A 18 60.87 -11.88 19.73
CA ASP A 18 60.06 -12.67 20.66
C ASP A 18 59.03 -13.54 19.90
N PRO A 19 58.76 -14.77 20.36
CA PRO A 19 57.83 -15.66 19.70
C PRO A 19 56.40 -15.08 19.73
N PRO A 20 55.56 -15.37 18.72
CA PRO A 20 54.18 -14.88 18.68
C PRO A 20 53.44 -15.40 19.91
N GLN A 21 52.95 -14.47 20.75
CA GLN A 21 52.00 -14.82 21.80
C GLN A 21 50.85 -15.56 21.12
N SER A 22 50.61 -16.82 21.52
CA SER A 22 49.48 -17.60 21.00
C SER A 22 48.21 -16.76 21.14
N GLU A 23 47.38 -16.69 20.10
CA GLU A 23 46.14 -15.88 20.07
C GLU A 23 45.26 -16.11 21.32
N GLN A 24 45.26 -17.34 21.86
CA GLN A 24 44.60 -17.71 23.11
C GLN A 24 45.13 -16.92 24.33
N GLY A 25 46.45 -16.75 24.44
CA GLY A 25 47.09 -15.98 25.52
C GLY A 25 46.80 -14.47 25.42
N GLN A 26 46.57 -13.96 24.21
CA GLN A 26 46.12 -12.58 24.00
C GLN A 26 44.67 -12.40 24.44
N VAL A 27 43.78 -13.34 24.10
CA VAL A 27 42.38 -13.36 24.57
C VAL A 27 42.30 -13.43 26.10
N ASP A 28 43.08 -14.29 26.74
CA ASP A 28 43.10 -14.43 28.21
C ASP A 28 43.58 -13.14 28.90
N LYS A 29 44.61 -12.48 28.35
CA LYS A 29 45.09 -11.19 28.84
C LYS A 29 44.02 -10.10 28.73
N ILE A 30 43.27 -10.06 27.62
CA ILE A 30 42.17 -9.11 27.44
C ILE A 30 41.07 -9.37 28.48
N GLN A 31 40.68 -10.62 28.70
CA GLN A 31 39.69 -10.96 29.73
C GLN A 31 40.13 -10.54 31.14
N GLN A 32 41.41 -10.74 31.49
CA GLN A 32 41.94 -10.28 32.78
C GLN A 32 41.85 -8.77 32.94
N LEU A 33 42.21 -8.01 31.92
CA LEU A 33 42.14 -6.54 31.92
C LEU A 33 40.69 -6.02 32.01
N LEU A 34 39.75 -6.66 31.32
CA LEU A 34 38.33 -6.28 31.36
C LEU A 34 37.67 -6.58 32.71
N ARG A 35 38.14 -7.62 33.42
CA ARG A 35 37.66 -8.01 34.76
C ARG A 35 38.36 -7.27 35.91
N ALA A 36 39.38 -6.47 35.61
CA ALA A 36 40.11 -5.69 36.62
C ALA A 36 39.17 -4.75 37.41
N LYS A 37 39.61 -4.31 38.59
CA LYS A 37 38.81 -3.43 39.47
C LYS A 37 38.90 -1.97 39.05
N ASP A 38 40.04 -1.53 38.54
CA ASP A 38 40.31 -0.16 38.13
C ASP A 38 39.87 0.12 36.69
N ASP A 39 39.48 1.36 36.41
CA ASP A 39 38.93 1.75 35.11
C ASP A 39 40.00 1.93 34.04
N THR A 40 41.24 2.23 34.43
CA THR A 40 42.37 2.36 33.50
C THR A 40 42.66 1.02 32.83
N SER A 41 42.77 -0.07 33.61
CA SER A 41 42.99 -1.41 33.09
C SER A 41 41.84 -1.87 32.20
N ARG A 42 40.58 -1.56 32.57
CA ARG A 42 39.42 -1.87 31.74
C ARG A 42 39.42 -1.09 30.43
N PHE A 43 39.82 0.17 30.45
CA PHE A 43 39.90 1.01 29.26
C PHE A 43 40.96 0.48 28.29
N VAL A 44 42.16 0.16 28.80
CA VAL A 44 43.22 -0.49 28.02
C VAL A 44 42.73 -1.84 27.47
N GLY A 45 42.00 -2.61 28.27
CA GLY A 45 41.36 -3.86 27.85
C GLY A 45 40.40 -3.66 26.67
N LEU A 46 39.56 -2.62 26.68
CA LEU A 46 38.64 -2.32 25.56
C LEU A 46 39.38 -1.89 24.29
N ALA A 47 40.42 -1.07 24.41
CA ALA A 47 41.23 -0.64 23.27
C ALA A 47 41.94 -1.84 22.61
N LEU A 48 42.54 -2.72 23.41
CA LEU A 48 43.16 -3.96 22.94
C LEU A 48 42.13 -4.93 22.34
N LEU A 49 40.93 -5.02 22.94
CA LEU A 49 39.84 -5.83 22.44
C LEU A 49 39.41 -5.39 21.04
N LYS A 50 39.17 -4.08 20.83
CA LYS A 50 38.83 -3.53 19.53
C LYS A 50 39.89 -3.89 18.49
N SER A 51 41.15 -3.60 18.79
CA SER A 51 42.28 -3.91 17.89
C SER A 51 42.40 -5.41 17.58
N THR A 52 42.13 -6.29 18.54
CA THR A 52 42.23 -7.75 18.35
C THR A 52 41.09 -8.27 17.48
N LEU A 53 39.86 -7.77 17.70
CA LEU A 53 38.69 -8.14 16.88
C LEU A 53 38.80 -7.61 15.45
N ASP A 54 39.38 -6.42 15.24
CA ASP A 54 39.56 -5.84 13.91
C ASP A 54 40.60 -6.61 13.08
N ASN A 55 41.62 -7.21 13.73
CA ASN A 55 42.76 -7.83 13.05
C ASN A 55 42.78 -9.37 13.03
N SER A 56 42.00 -10.07 13.86
CA SER A 56 41.96 -11.55 13.88
C SER A 56 40.58 -12.07 13.46
N GLU A 57 40.52 -12.71 12.30
CA GLU A 57 39.31 -13.39 11.79
C GLU A 57 38.99 -14.65 12.59
N ALA A 58 40.00 -15.43 12.99
CA ALA A 58 39.84 -16.63 13.80
C ALA A 58 39.13 -16.37 15.15
N VAL A 59 39.41 -15.22 15.78
CA VAL A 59 38.74 -14.81 17.02
C VAL A 59 37.29 -14.37 16.76
N ARG A 60 37.00 -13.74 15.61
CA ARG A 60 35.64 -13.29 15.24
C ARG A 60 34.71 -14.45 14.90
N GLU A 61 35.23 -15.49 14.25
CA GLU A 61 34.43 -16.67 13.86
C GLU A 61 34.14 -17.60 15.04
N ASN A 62 34.96 -17.55 16.10
CA ASN A 62 34.76 -18.36 17.30
C ASN A 62 33.70 -17.74 18.23
N LYS A 63 32.44 -18.18 18.05
CA LYS A 63 31.29 -17.71 18.83
C LYS A 63 31.46 -17.82 20.35
N GLU A 64 32.09 -18.88 20.84
CA GLU A 64 32.29 -19.10 22.28
C GLU A 64 33.27 -18.08 22.87
N VAL A 65 34.35 -17.79 22.14
CA VAL A 65 35.35 -16.78 22.53
C VAL A 65 34.72 -15.38 22.51
N VAL A 66 33.94 -15.04 21.49
CA VAL A 66 33.23 -13.75 21.40
C VAL A 66 32.27 -13.56 22.58
N VAL A 67 31.49 -14.59 22.93
CA VAL A 67 30.58 -14.53 24.09
C VAL A 67 31.36 -14.37 25.39
N ALA A 68 32.45 -15.12 25.59
CA ALA A 68 33.28 -15.01 26.81
C ALA A 68 33.95 -13.63 26.95
N LEU A 69 34.37 -13.02 25.84
CA LEU A 69 34.89 -11.65 25.80
C LEU A 69 33.80 -10.64 26.16
N TRP A 70 32.61 -10.76 25.57
CA TRP A 70 31.47 -9.91 25.92
C TRP A 70 31.12 -10.03 27.39
N ASP A 71 31.06 -11.24 27.94
CA ASP A 71 30.72 -11.52 29.34
C ASP A 71 31.72 -10.91 30.32
N SER A 72 32.99 -10.78 29.91
CA SER A 72 34.05 -10.19 30.72
C SER A 72 33.94 -8.66 30.84
N ILE A 73 33.13 -7.99 30.02
CA ILE A 73 32.94 -6.53 30.06
C ILE A 73 31.92 -6.14 31.13
N SER A 74 32.27 -5.15 31.97
CA SER A 74 31.37 -4.59 32.99
C SER A 74 30.34 -3.62 32.38
N VAL A 75 29.05 -3.91 32.57
CA VAL A 75 27.94 -3.04 32.13
C VAL A 75 28.01 -1.66 32.78
N LYS A 76 28.29 -1.60 34.08
CA LYS A 76 28.43 -0.33 34.81
C LYS A 76 29.61 0.51 34.31
N PHE A 77 30.64 -0.13 33.76
CA PHE A 77 31.76 0.58 33.16
C PHE A 77 31.37 1.17 31.80
N LEU A 78 30.78 0.37 30.91
CA LEU A 78 30.25 0.86 29.62
C LEU A 78 29.28 2.04 29.81
N ASP A 79 28.37 1.94 30.78
CA ASP A 79 27.41 2.99 31.09
C ASP A 79 28.06 4.32 31.49
N ARG A 80 29.16 4.23 32.24
CA ARG A 80 29.91 5.43 32.63
C ARG A 80 30.65 6.02 31.45
N LEU A 81 31.20 5.22 30.55
CA LEU A 81 31.84 5.72 29.32
C LEU A 81 30.82 6.46 28.44
N LEU A 82 29.67 5.83 28.17
CA LEU A 82 28.57 6.45 27.42
C LEU A 82 28.09 7.74 28.08
N LYS A 83 27.87 7.73 29.40
CA LYS A 83 27.38 8.91 30.14
C LYS A 83 28.40 10.05 30.24
N THR A 84 29.69 9.73 30.32
CA THR A 84 30.75 10.74 30.51
C THR A 84 30.96 11.55 29.23
N GLY A 85 30.90 10.90 28.06
CA GLY A 85 31.01 11.60 26.78
C GLY A 85 29.70 12.24 26.28
N ALA A 86 28.54 11.81 26.77
CA ALA A 86 27.23 12.37 26.36
C ALA A 86 26.82 13.68 27.06
N LYS A 87 27.70 14.32 27.84
CA LYS A 87 27.34 15.57 28.55
C LYS A 87 27.45 16.80 27.63
N PRO A 88 26.42 17.67 27.56
CA PRO A 88 26.48 18.90 26.77
C PRO A 88 27.63 19.79 27.27
N GLY A 89 28.58 20.11 26.39
CA GLY A 89 29.69 21.03 26.68
C GLY A 89 31.01 20.40 27.11
N SER A 90 31.15 19.06 27.15
CA SER A 90 32.47 18.45 27.37
C SER A 90 33.37 18.63 26.14
N LYS A 91 34.12 19.75 26.10
CA LYS A 91 35.18 19.99 25.09
C LYS A 91 36.46 19.17 25.35
N GLN A 92 36.46 18.30 26.35
CA GLN A 92 37.60 17.43 26.64
C GLN A 92 37.66 16.31 25.59
N ALA A 93 38.74 16.26 24.80
CA ALA A 93 38.96 15.26 23.77
C ALA A 93 38.82 13.83 24.33
N ASP A 94 39.37 13.61 25.53
CA ASP A 94 39.35 12.33 26.25
C ASP A 94 37.92 11.80 26.49
N ALA A 95 36.95 12.68 26.76
CA ALA A 95 35.56 12.27 27.00
C ALA A 95 34.87 11.78 25.72
N ARG A 96 35.26 12.33 24.56
CA ARG A 96 34.74 11.90 23.25
C ARG A 96 35.38 10.59 22.80
N GLU A 97 36.68 10.42 23.02
CA GLU A 97 37.37 9.16 22.74
C GLU A 97 36.79 8.01 23.57
N MET A 98 36.43 8.27 24.83
CA MET A 98 35.74 7.29 25.69
C MET A 98 34.37 6.87 25.13
N LEU A 99 33.58 7.83 24.62
CA LEU A 99 32.29 7.56 24.01
C LEU A 99 32.43 6.80 22.69
N ASP A 100 33.38 7.21 21.85
CA ASP A 100 33.64 6.56 20.57
C ASP A 100 34.12 5.12 20.76
N LEU A 101 35.05 4.87 21.69
CA LEU A 101 35.50 3.52 22.01
C LEU A 101 34.34 2.65 22.53
N ALA A 102 33.53 3.17 23.46
CA ALA A 102 32.40 2.43 24.02
C ALA A 102 31.35 2.10 22.94
N THR A 103 31.03 3.06 22.08
CA THR A 103 30.06 2.88 20.99
C THR A 103 30.55 1.85 19.99
N ASN A 104 31.82 1.96 19.55
CA ASN A 104 32.42 1.00 18.63
C ASN A 104 32.43 -0.41 19.20
N VAL A 105 32.78 -0.58 20.48
CA VAL A 105 32.74 -1.90 21.13
C VAL A 105 31.31 -2.46 21.12
N ILE A 106 30.31 -1.65 21.49
CA ILE A 106 28.92 -2.10 21.51
C ILE A 106 28.45 -2.48 20.09
N TYR A 107 28.82 -1.69 19.07
CA TYR A 107 28.52 -1.99 17.67
C TYR A 107 29.16 -3.30 17.22
N THR A 108 30.46 -3.49 17.48
CA THR A 108 31.17 -4.72 17.10
C THR A 108 30.49 -5.95 17.71
N PHE A 109 30.08 -5.89 18.98
CA PHE A 109 29.37 -7.00 19.61
C PHE A 109 27.90 -7.12 19.15
N SER A 110 27.23 -6.05 18.74
CA SER A 110 25.87 -6.17 18.17
C SER A 110 25.85 -6.93 16.83
N VAL A 111 26.97 -6.94 16.12
CA VAL A 111 27.17 -7.67 14.86
C VAL A 111 27.70 -9.08 15.08
N LEU A 112 28.67 -9.28 15.98
CA LEU A 112 29.37 -10.56 16.15
C LEU A 112 28.68 -11.55 17.09
N LEU A 113 27.85 -11.08 18.03
CA LEU A 113 27.23 -11.98 19.00
C LEU A 113 26.19 -12.92 18.34
N PRO A 114 26.06 -14.16 18.83
CA PRO A 114 25.00 -15.06 18.38
C PRO A 114 23.62 -14.52 18.78
N ALA A 115 22.57 -14.99 18.10
CA ALA A 115 21.21 -14.45 18.25
C ALA A 115 20.70 -14.48 19.69
N GLU A 116 21.05 -15.51 20.46
CA GLU A 116 20.65 -15.70 21.86
C GLU A 116 21.30 -14.68 22.79
N ALA A 117 22.53 -14.25 22.50
CA ALA A 117 23.23 -13.25 23.31
C ALA A 117 22.75 -11.82 23.02
N LEU A 118 22.22 -11.58 21.81
CA LEU A 118 21.70 -10.28 21.39
C LEU A 118 20.38 -9.90 22.06
N THR A 119 19.63 -10.88 22.58
CA THR A 119 18.40 -10.65 23.35
C THR A 119 18.66 -10.37 24.84
N ASN A 120 19.92 -10.47 25.28
CA ASN A 120 20.29 -10.27 26.68
C ASN A 120 20.18 -8.78 27.08
N ASN A 121 19.63 -8.53 28.27
CA ASN A 121 19.54 -7.19 28.87
C ASN A 121 20.90 -6.49 29.03
N LYS A 122 22.02 -7.25 29.03
CA LYS A 122 23.37 -6.70 29.00
C LYS A 122 23.59 -5.73 27.83
N LEU A 123 23.04 -6.06 26.66
CA LEU A 123 23.13 -5.25 25.44
C LEU A 123 21.91 -4.35 25.30
N LEU A 124 20.70 -4.91 25.41
CA LEU A 124 19.45 -4.15 25.22
C LEU A 124 19.28 -3.01 26.24
N GLY A 125 19.73 -3.19 27.48
CA GLY A 125 19.67 -2.16 28.51
C GLY A 125 20.49 -0.91 28.20
N ARG A 126 21.35 -0.93 27.16
CA ARG A 126 22.17 0.21 26.75
C ARG A 126 21.45 1.14 25.76
N ILE A 127 20.32 0.72 25.18
CA ILE A 127 19.54 1.50 24.21
C ILE A 127 19.25 2.93 24.73
N PRO A 128 18.76 3.16 25.96
CA PRO A 128 18.49 4.53 26.43
C PRO A 128 19.75 5.42 26.49
N ARG A 129 20.91 4.84 26.83
CA ARG A 129 22.17 5.60 26.89
C ARG A 129 22.73 5.93 25.51
N LEU A 130 22.54 5.04 24.55
CA LEU A 130 22.87 5.29 23.15
C LEU A 130 22.00 6.42 22.59
N LEU A 131 20.70 6.43 22.90
CA LEU A 131 19.78 7.52 22.54
C LEU A 131 20.23 8.88 23.10
N GLU A 132 20.56 8.95 24.40
CA GLU A 132 21.08 10.17 25.03
C GLU A 132 22.34 10.73 24.35
N ALA A 133 23.18 9.85 23.78
CA ALA A 133 24.45 10.22 23.17
C ALA A 133 24.34 10.73 21.72
N VAL A 134 23.20 10.52 21.03
CA VAL A 134 23.02 10.82 19.59
C VAL A 134 23.40 12.26 19.23
N LEU A 135 22.89 13.23 20.00
CA LEU A 135 23.07 14.67 19.72
C LEU A 135 24.40 15.25 20.24
N CYS A 136 25.05 14.57 21.18
CA CYS A 136 26.27 15.06 21.84
C CYS A 136 27.56 14.49 21.24
N SER A 137 27.45 13.61 20.24
CA SER A 137 28.57 12.88 19.61
C SER A 137 29.15 13.60 18.39
N SER A 138 30.30 13.15 17.90
CA SER A 138 30.80 13.52 16.57
C SER A 138 29.93 12.87 15.49
N GLY A 139 29.97 13.38 14.25
CA GLY A 139 29.19 12.81 13.14
C GLY A 139 29.46 11.32 12.90
N GLU A 140 30.72 10.90 12.95
CA GLU A 140 31.12 9.50 12.79
C GLU A 140 30.60 8.63 13.94
N THR A 141 30.74 9.07 15.19
CA THR A 141 30.24 8.33 16.34
C THR A 141 28.71 8.26 16.33
N THR A 142 28.02 9.34 15.92
CA THR A 142 26.56 9.32 15.72
C THR A 142 26.13 8.27 14.69
N ASP A 143 26.83 8.15 13.56
CA ASP A 143 26.55 7.11 12.56
C ASP A 143 26.68 5.70 13.16
N VAL A 144 27.72 5.45 13.96
CA VAL A 144 27.91 4.17 14.64
C VAL A 144 26.81 3.93 15.67
N ILE A 145 26.41 4.95 16.45
CA ILE A 145 25.29 4.87 17.39
C ILE A 145 24.01 4.47 16.66
N LEU A 146 23.67 5.14 15.55
CA LEU A 146 22.45 4.88 14.80
C LEU A 146 22.45 3.49 14.16
N LYS A 147 23.59 3.05 13.59
CA LYS A 147 23.73 1.68 13.07
C LYS A 147 23.58 0.65 14.19
N THR A 148 24.19 0.90 15.35
CA THR A 148 24.04 0.04 16.53
C THR A 148 22.59 -0.06 16.96
N LEU A 149 21.89 1.07 17.09
CA LEU A 149 20.47 1.10 17.45
C LEU A 149 19.63 0.36 16.41
N LEU A 150 19.87 0.55 15.11
CA LEU A 150 19.16 -0.14 14.05
C LEU A 150 19.35 -1.67 14.13
N THR A 151 20.57 -2.15 14.36
CA THR A 151 20.86 -3.59 14.51
C THR A 151 20.15 -4.19 15.72
N LEU A 152 20.02 -3.45 16.82
CA LEU A 152 19.33 -3.93 18.01
C LEU A 152 17.80 -3.88 17.84
N VAL A 153 17.29 -2.77 17.30
CA VAL A 153 15.85 -2.48 17.20
C VAL A 153 15.16 -3.28 16.09
N SER A 154 15.89 -3.72 15.06
CA SER A 154 15.36 -4.63 14.03
C SER A 154 15.04 -6.05 14.55
N LYS A 155 15.34 -6.33 15.83
CA LYS A 155 14.96 -7.56 16.51
C LYS A 155 13.77 -7.30 17.44
N PRO A 156 12.85 -8.27 17.62
CA PRO A 156 11.66 -8.08 18.45
C PRO A 156 11.94 -7.63 19.88
N GLU A 157 12.94 -8.21 20.55
CA GLU A 157 13.31 -7.86 21.93
C GLU A 157 13.89 -6.45 22.02
N GLY A 158 14.73 -6.06 21.05
CA GLY A 158 15.33 -4.73 21.01
C GLY A 158 14.35 -3.65 20.63
N GLY A 159 13.41 -3.92 19.72
CA GLY A 159 12.28 -3.04 19.43
C GLY A 159 11.45 -2.75 20.68
N ARG A 160 11.14 -3.77 21.49
CA ARG A 160 10.43 -3.58 22.77
C ARG A 160 11.25 -2.79 23.79
N ALA A 161 12.54 -3.08 23.91
CA ALA A 161 13.42 -2.35 24.83
C ALA A 161 13.56 -0.87 24.43
N PHE A 162 13.56 -0.57 23.13
CA PHE A 162 13.54 0.78 22.60
C PHE A 162 12.22 1.50 22.89
N SER A 163 11.08 0.82 22.68
CA SER A 163 9.76 1.38 22.97
C SER A 163 9.54 1.68 24.46
N ALA A 164 10.22 0.96 25.35
CA ALA A 164 10.22 1.26 26.77
C ALA A 164 11.08 2.49 27.14
N ALA A 165 11.90 3.02 26.22
CA ALA A 165 12.66 4.25 26.47
C ALA A 165 11.73 5.47 26.49
N GLN A 166 11.87 6.29 27.53
CA GLN A 166 10.96 7.42 27.78
C GLN A 166 11.14 8.55 26.77
N ASP A 167 12.38 8.84 26.37
CA ASP A 167 12.73 9.99 25.55
C ASP A 167 13.24 9.58 24.16
N TRP A 168 12.51 10.00 23.13
CA TRP A 168 12.86 9.80 21.71
C TRP A 168 13.32 11.11 21.04
N THR A 169 13.28 12.23 21.76
CA THR A 169 13.62 13.57 21.24
C THR A 169 14.98 13.60 20.55
N PRO A 170 16.06 12.99 21.09
CA PRO A 170 17.36 12.98 20.41
C PRO A 170 17.33 12.37 18.99
N LEU A 171 16.47 11.36 18.80
CA LEU A 171 16.33 10.69 17.51
C LEU A 171 15.46 11.50 16.54
N ILE A 172 14.40 12.13 17.06
CA ILE A 172 13.48 12.98 16.30
C ILE A 172 14.18 14.25 15.79
N GLU A 173 15.02 14.87 16.62
CA GLU A 173 15.77 16.07 16.26
C GLU A 173 16.83 15.82 15.19
N ILE A 174 17.46 14.63 15.19
CA ILE A 174 18.51 14.30 14.21
C ILE A 174 17.96 13.72 12.90
N ALA A 175 16.70 13.27 12.90
CA ALA A 175 16.08 12.60 11.75
C ALA A 175 16.22 13.35 10.41
N PRO A 176 16.05 14.69 10.33
CA PRO A 176 16.24 15.42 9.07
C PRO A 176 17.64 15.30 8.47
N LYS A 177 18.67 15.03 9.29
CA LYS A 177 20.07 14.87 8.85
C LYS A 177 20.49 13.41 8.70
N GLN A 178 19.77 12.49 9.35
CA GLN A 178 20.17 11.09 9.50
C GLN A 178 18.97 10.15 9.29
N PRO A 179 18.74 9.66 8.05
CA PRO A 179 17.58 8.83 7.72
C PRO A 179 17.45 7.54 8.53
N TYR A 180 18.56 7.00 9.08
CA TYR A 180 18.55 5.83 9.96
C TYR A 180 17.62 6.01 11.18
N ALA A 181 17.41 7.25 11.65
CA ALA A 181 16.49 7.56 12.72
C ALA A 181 15.06 7.09 12.43
N LEU A 182 14.58 7.33 11.20
CA LEU A 182 13.24 6.94 10.76
C LEU A 182 13.10 5.41 10.70
N ALA A 183 14.13 4.71 10.22
CA ALA A 183 14.14 3.24 10.18
C ALA A 183 14.06 2.63 11.60
N ILE A 184 14.80 3.18 12.56
CA ILE A 184 14.75 2.74 13.97
C ILE A 184 13.33 2.91 14.53
N ILE A 185 12.70 4.07 14.30
CA ILE A 185 11.32 4.33 14.75
C ILE A 185 10.35 3.33 14.11
N SER A 186 10.43 3.10 12.80
CA SER A 186 9.54 2.15 12.08
C SER A 186 9.63 0.74 12.65
N TRP A 187 10.84 0.20 12.85
CA TRP A 187 11.03 -1.13 13.43
C TRP A 187 10.51 -1.22 14.86
N SER A 188 10.67 -0.16 15.66
CA SER A 188 10.14 -0.13 17.02
C SER A 188 8.62 -0.27 17.06
N TRP A 189 7.90 0.41 16.16
CA TRP A 189 6.44 0.31 16.06
C TRP A 189 6.02 -1.10 15.66
N LEU A 190 6.61 -1.66 14.61
CA LEU A 190 6.27 -2.99 14.10
C LEU A 190 6.44 -4.09 15.17
N HIS A 191 7.56 -4.09 15.88
CA HIS A 191 7.82 -5.12 16.91
C HIS A 191 7.01 -4.93 18.19
N THR A 192 6.58 -3.71 18.49
CA THR A 192 5.74 -3.43 19.66
C THR A 192 4.28 -3.77 19.37
N ALA A 193 3.83 -3.51 18.14
CA ALA A 193 2.48 -3.82 17.66
C ALA A 193 2.14 -5.30 17.81
N SER A 194 3.05 -6.21 17.47
CA SER A 194 2.78 -7.66 17.48
C SER A 194 2.58 -8.28 18.87
N ASN A 195 2.87 -7.56 19.97
CA ASN A 195 2.91 -8.16 21.31
C ASN A 195 2.32 -7.26 22.42
N THR A 196 2.01 -5.99 22.14
CA THR A 196 1.40 -5.13 23.15
C THR A 196 -0.08 -5.43 23.33
N LYS A 197 -0.49 -5.63 24.59
CA LYS A 197 -1.91 -5.69 24.96
C LYS A 197 -2.54 -4.30 25.05
N ASP A 198 -1.71 -3.27 25.25
CA ASP A 198 -2.14 -1.88 25.29
C ASP A 198 -1.79 -1.22 23.95
N ARG A 199 -2.69 -1.43 22.99
CA ARG A 199 -2.58 -0.85 21.64
C ARG A 199 -2.93 0.64 21.63
N SER A 200 -3.73 1.09 22.60
CA SER A 200 -4.14 2.48 22.75
C SER A 200 -2.97 3.41 23.07
N SER A 201 -2.14 3.06 24.05
CA SER A 201 -0.95 3.85 24.38
C SER A 201 0.10 3.85 23.27
N LEU A 202 0.21 2.74 22.51
CA LEU A 202 1.09 2.68 21.34
C LEU A 202 0.60 3.64 20.24
N ARG A 203 -0.72 3.65 19.95
CA ARG A 203 -1.32 4.60 18.99
C ARG A 203 -1.07 6.05 19.40
N ASP A 204 -1.27 6.40 20.67
CA ASP A 204 -1.02 7.77 21.16
C ASP A 204 0.47 8.13 21.05
N ARG A 205 1.37 7.17 21.29
CA ARG A 205 2.81 7.37 21.11
C ARG A 205 3.19 7.57 19.64
N ILE A 206 2.58 6.83 18.72
CA ILE A 206 2.76 7.00 17.27
C ILE A 206 2.31 8.41 16.87
N ASP A 207 1.12 8.85 17.30
CA ASP A 207 0.57 10.17 17.00
C ASP A 207 1.47 11.33 17.49
N GLN A 208 1.96 11.23 18.73
CA GLN A 208 2.92 12.19 19.29
C GLN A 208 4.25 12.20 18.54
N THR A 209 4.75 11.02 18.16
CA THR A 209 6.03 10.91 17.45
C THR A 209 5.94 11.50 16.04
N ILE A 210 4.86 11.23 15.31
CA ILE A 210 4.62 11.81 13.98
C ILE A 210 4.52 13.34 14.08
N SER A 211 3.78 13.85 15.05
CA SER A 211 3.67 15.30 15.31
C SER A 211 5.03 15.95 15.54
N ALA A 212 5.88 15.32 16.36
CA ALA A 212 7.21 15.83 16.68
C ALA A 212 8.17 15.74 15.48
N LEU A 213 8.08 14.69 14.67
CA LEU A 213 8.84 14.58 13.41
C LEU A 213 8.46 15.67 12.41
N ILE A 214 7.17 15.93 12.23
CA ILE A 214 6.71 17.01 11.32
C ILE A 214 7.26 18.36 11.78
N ALA A 215 7.30 18.61 13.10
CA ALA A 215 7.90 19.82 13.65
C ALA A 215 9.41 19.90 13.40
N SER A 216 10.16 18.80 13.51
CA SER A 216 11.62 18.79 13.29
C SER A 216 12.02 18.95 11.83
N TYR A 217 11.16 18.55 10.89
CA TYR A 217 11.36 18.70 9.44
C TYR A 217 10.94 20.08 8.88
N LYS A 218 10.41 20.98 9.71
CA LYS A 218 10.03 22.33 9.26
C LYS A 218 11.21 23.09 8.66
N GLY A 219 11.07 23.55 7.41
CA GLY A 219 12.11 24.26 6.66
C GLY A 219 13.08 23.36 5.89
N THR A 220 12.84 22.05 5.86
CA THR A 220 13.53 21.09 4.97
C THR A 220 12.65 20.72 3.77
N ASP A 221 13.16 19.91 2.84
CA ASP A 221 12.38 19.39 1.71
C ASP A 221 11.39 18.27 2.11
N ALA A 222 11.48 17.76 3.34
CA ALA A 222 10.66 16.70 3.91
C ALA A 222 10.59 15.38 3.12
N VAL A 223 11.46 15.17 2.12
CA VAL A 223 11.39 14.01 1.21
C VAL A 223 11.48 12.70 1.99
N THR A 224 12.44 12.59 2.90
CA THR A 224 12.63 11.38 3.73
C THR A 224 11.53 11.16 4.75
N LEU A 225 10.91 12.24 5.25
CA LEU A 225 9.77 12.14 6.15
C LEU A 225 8.53 11.62 5.42
N LEU A 226 8.22 12.17 4.25
CA LEU A 226 7.05 11.75 3.47
C LEU A 226 7.15 10.28 3.03
N ASP A 227 8.33 9.84 2.58
CA ASP A 227 8.61 8.42 2.27
C ASP A 227 8.44 7.51 3.51
N PHE A 228 8.89 7.98 4.68
CA PHE A 228 8.70 7.26 5.93
C PHE A 228 7.24 7.15 6.33
N ILE A 229 6.46 8.23 6.24
CA ILE A 229 5.04 8.23 6.63
C ILE A 229 4.22 7.32 5.71
N ASP A 230 4.46 7.34 4.40
CA ASP A 230 3.82 6.39 3.48
C ASP A 230 4.06 4.94 3.92
N LYS A 231 5.32 4.56 4.07
CA LYS A 231 5.71 3.19 4.44
C LYS A 231 5.25 2.80 5.83
N ALA A 232 5.24 3.74 6.77
CA ALA A 232 4.83 3.48 8.15
C ALA A 232 3.32 3.25 8.24
N LEU A 233 2.50 4.16 7.69
CA LEU A 233 1.05 4.01 7.71
C LEU A 233 0.61 2.77 6.93
N GLY A 234 1.26 2.44 5.81
CA GLY A 234 0.95 1.24 5.04
C GLY A 234 1.32 -0.09 5.71
N ARG A 235 2.07 -0.07 6.82
CA ARG A 235 2.50 -1.27 7.57
C ARG A 235 1.84 -1.41 8.94
N LEU A 236 1.16 -0.36 9.41
CA LEU A 236 0.46 -0.39 10.69
C LEU A 236 -0.88 -1.10 10.52
N ASP A 237 -1.27 -1.86 11.53
CA ASP A 237 -2.64 -2.38 11.63
C ASP A 237 -3.62 -1.22 11.81
N ASP A 238 -4.84 -1.34 11.27
CA ASP A 238 -5.85 -0.27 11.24
C ASP A 238 -6.17 0.32 12.62
N ASP A 239 -6.09 -0.48 13.68
CA ASP A 239 -6.37 -0.05 15.06
C ASP A 239 -5.21 0.72 15.73
N LEU A 240 -4.01 0.67 15.14
CA LEU A 240 -2.84 1.47 15.55
C LEU A 240 -2.71 2.77 14.77
N VAL A 241 -3.47 2.94 13.70
CA VAL A 241 -3.54 4.20 12.97
C VAL A 241 -4.21 5.27 13.85
N PRO A 242 -3.61 6.48 14.02
CA PRO A 242 -4.25 7.57 14.75
C PRO A 242 -5.59 7.95 14.10
N LEU A 243 -6.70 8.04 14.85
CA LEU A 243 -8.02 8.22 14.24
C LEU A 243 -8.33 9.66 13.80
N SER A 244 -7.80 10.66 14.49
CA SER A 244 -8.07 12.08 14.19
C SER A 244 -6.83 12.94 14.48
N PRO A 245 -5.77 12.76 13.66
CA PRO A 245 -4.49 13.41 13.90
C PRO A 245 -4.54 14.92 13.66
N GLN A 246 -4.06 15.70 14.63
CA GLN A 246 -3.93 17.16 14.49
C GLN A 246 -2.80 17.57 13.53
N TRP A 247 -1.84 16.67 13.30
CA TRP A 247 -0.68 16.92 12.44
C TRP A 247 -0.97 16.82 10.93
N LEU A 248 -2.16 16.33 10.55
CA LEU A 248 -2.53 16.07 9.16
C LEU A 248 -2.44 17.31 8.26
N GLY A 249 -2.93 18.45 8.75
CA GLY A 249 -2.87 19.73 8.03
C GLY A 249 -1.43 20.19 7.76
N SER A 250 -0.55 20.06 8.76
CA SER A 250 0.87 20.41 8.61
C SER A 250 1.61 19.46 7.66
N LEU A 251 1.26 18.18 7.65
CA LEU A 251 1.83 17.23 6.68
C LEU A 251 1.40 17.54 5.24
N ILE A 252 0.13 17.91 5.04
CA ILE A 252 -0.38 18.33 3.73
C ILE A 252 0.29 19.63 3.28
N GLU A 253 0.61 20.55 4.19
CA GLU A 253 1.41 21.74 3.88
C GLU A 253 2.82 21.37 3.39
N LEU A 254 3.48 20.37 3.98
CA LEU A 254 4.77 19.85 3.49
C LEU A 254 4.66 19.27 2.08
N ILE A 255 3.61 18.49 1.79
CA ILE A 255 3.31 17.96 0.46
C ILE A 255 3.14 19.12 -0.55
N ARG A 256 2.39 20.15 -0.18
CA ARG A 256 2.15 21.34 -1.01
C ARG A 256 3.44 22.09 -1.32
N ASN A 257 4.26 22.32 -0.30
CA ASN A 257 5.53 23.02 -0.43
C ASN A 257 6.50 22.24 -1.34
N LEU A 258 6.58 20.92 -1.19
CA LEU A 258 7.44 20.08 -2.03
C LEU A 258 6.97 20.01 -3.48
N ALA A 259 5.66 19.92 -3.72
CA ALA A 259 5.10 19.89 -5.07
C ALA A 259 5.27 21.23 -5.82
N THR A 260 5.19 22.35 -5.09
CA THR A 260 5.35 23.70 -5.68
C THR A 260 6.82 24.09 -5.91
N SER A 261 7.77 23.50 -5.18
CA SER A 261 9.20 23.89 -5.22
C SER A 261 10.03 23.27 -6.37
N ARG A 262 9.42 22.93 -7.51
CA ARG A 262 10.06 22.19 -8.64
C ARG A 262 10.66 20.84 -8.17
N PRO A 263 9.84 19.80 -8.00
CA PRO A 263 10.25 18.58 -7.31
C PRO A 263 11.27 17.75 -8.11
N THR A 264 12.27 17.23 -7.40
CA THR A 264 13.18 16.18 -7.89
C THR A 264 12.41 14.88 -8.14
N ALA A 265 13.01 13.89 -8.81
CA ALA A 265 12.36 12.58 -9.01
C ALA A 265 11.98 11.91 -7.67
N ALA A 266 12.88 11.94 -6.69
CA ALA A 266 12.63 11.44 -5.33
C ALA A 266 11.56 12.26 -4.60
N GLY A 267 11.54 13.58 -4.79
CA GLY A 267 10.48 14.42 -4.23
C GLY A 267 9.11 14.09 -4.82
N ARG A 268 9.02 13.86 -6.13
CA ARG A 268 7.79 13.43 -6.81
C ARG A 268 7.27 12.12 -6.29
N GLU A 269 8.14 11.13 -6.16
CA GLU A 269 7.79 9.83 -5.60
C GLU A 269 7.26 9.97 -4.16
N ALA A 270 7.98 10.70 -3.31
CA ALA A 270 7.64 10.84 -1.89
C ALA A 270 6.29 11.54 -1.67
N TYR A 271 6.03 12.69 -2.32
CA TYR A 271 4.75 13.37 -2.12
C TYR A 271 3.58 12.60 -2.75
N THR A 272 3.80 11.90 -3.87
CA THR A 272 2.73 11.15 -4.56
C THR A 272 2.32 9.94 -3.72
N ASN A 273 3.28 9.14 -3.26
CA ASN A 273 2.99 7.97 -2.43
C ASN A 273 2.39 8.38 -1.08
N CYS A 274 2.94 9.40 -0.42
CA CYS A 274 2.42 9.88 0.85
C CYS A 274 1.00 10.46 0.70
N ALA A 275 0.72 11.29 -0.32
CA ALA A 275 -0.62 11.81 -0.55
C ALA A 275 -1.65 10.69 -0.80
N ALA A 276 -1.32 9.70 -1.63
CA ALA A 276 -2.19 8.54 -1.86
C ALA A 276 -2.42 7.73 -0.58
N ARG A 277 -1.37 7.48 0.21
CA ARG A 277 -1.49 6.79 1.50
C ARG A 277 -2.43 7.52 2.44
N LEU A 278 -2.30 8.85 2.55
CA LEU A 278 -3.15 9.66 3.40
C LEU A 278 -4.62 9.63 2.93
N LEU A 279 -4.87 9.68 1.63
CA LEU A 279 -6.23 9.57 1.07
C LEU A 279 -6.87 8.21 1.38
N ILE A 280 -6.11 7.11 1.32
CA ILE A 280 -6.59 5.78 1.71
C ILE A 280 -6.84 5.70 3.22
N THR A 281 -5.92 6.22 4.02
CA THR A 281 -5.95 6.06 5.49
C THR A 281 -7.01 6.95 6.13
N TYR A 282 -7.26 8.13 5.54
CA TYR A 282 -8.13 9.18 6.09
C TYR A 282 -9.09 9.69 5.00
N SER A 283 -9.89 8.78 4.45
CA SER A 283 -10.81 9.02 3.32
C SER A 283 -11.73 10.23 3.52
N ASP A 284 -12.13 10.52 4.76
CA ASP A 284 -13.13 11.55 5.03
C ASP A 284 -12.52 12.95 5.21
N SER A 285 -11.29 13.01 5.73
CA SER A 285 -10.66 14.29 6.14
C SER A 285 -9.66 14.80 5.09
N VAL A 286 -8.91 13.90 4.45
CA VAL A 286 -7.81 14.28 3.56
C VAL A 286 -8.28 14.89 2.24
N PRO A 287 -9.35 14.40 1.55
CA PRO A 287 -9.77 15.01 0.30
C PRO A 287 -10.04 16.51 0.43
N GLY A 288 -10.76 16.92 1.48
CA GLY A 288 -10.98 18.33 1.79
C GLY A 288 -9.66 19.08 2.05
N LEU A 289 -8.78 18.55 2.91
CA LEU A 289 -7.52 19.23 3.21
C LEU A 289 -6.55 19.31 2.01
N LEU A 290 -6.53 18.29 1.15
CA LEU A 290 -5.61 18.20 0.02
C LEU A 290 -6.12 19.01 -1.17
N PHE A 291 -7.40 18.86 -1.52
CA PHE A 291 -7.98 19.41 -2.75
C PHE A 291 -8.67 20.78 -2.58
N SER A 292 -9.04 21.18 -1.35
CA SER A 292 -9.58 22.52 -1.11
C SER A 292 -8.51 23.60 -1.17
N ASN A 293 -8.92 24.78 -1.63
CA ASN A 293 -8.04 25.93 -1.73
C ASN A 293 -7.93 26.66 -0.40
N GLN A 294 -6.73 27.12 -0.06
CA GLN A 294 -6.56 28.07 1.03
C GLN A 294 -7.00 29.46 0.57
N SER A 295 -7.61 30.20 1.48
CA SER A 295 -8.11 31.56 1.24
C SER A 295 -6.96 32.47 0.78
N GLY A 296 -7.00 32.94 -0.47
CA GLY A 296 -6.09 33.96 -1.01
C GLY A 296 -5.04 33.50 -2.02
N ALA A 297 -5.00 32.22 -2.43
CA ALA A 297 -4.16 31.77 -3.55
C ALA A 297 -4.86 32.06 -4.89
N GLU A 298 -4.13 32.67 -5.85
CA GLU A 298 -4.64 32.95 -7.21
C GLU A 298 -4.82 31.67 -8.04
N ASP A 299 -3.94 30.67 -7.84
CA ASP A 299 -3.99 29.37 -8.52
C ASP A 299 -4.36 28.24 -7.54
N PRO A 300 -5.31 27.34 -7.90
CA PRO A 300 -5.67 26.19 -7.07
C PRO A 300 -4.50 25.21 -6.94
N PHE A 301 -4.12 24.85 -5.70
CA PHE A 301 -3.12 23.79 -5.49
C PHE A 301 -3.58 22.46 -6.08
N SER A 302 -4.88 22.14 -5.97
CA SER A 302 -5.47 20.94 -6.56
C SER A 302 -5.24 20.86 -8.07
N TYR A 303 -5.42 21.97 -8.79
CA TYR A 303 -5.14 22.03 -10.22
C TYR A 303 -3.68 21.69 -10.53
N LEU A 304 -2.72 22.29 -9.80
CA LEU A 304 -1.30 22.01 -9.98
C LEU A 304 -0.98 20.53 -9.70
N LEU A 305 -1.44 19.99 -8.57
CA LEU A 305 -1.18 18.62 -8.16
C LEU A 305 -1.69 17.62 -9.21
N ILE A 306 -2.95 17.77 -9.63
CA ILE A 306 -3.56 16.89 -10.63
C ILE A 306 -2.87 17.03 -11.99
N SER A 307 -2.51 18.26 -12.39
CA SER A 307 -1.74 18.49 -13.62
C SER A 307 -0.38 17.78 -13.59
N LEU A 308 0.35 17.84 -12.46
CA LEU A 308 1.64 17.15 -12.30
C LEU A 308 1.48 15.62 -12.39
N ILE A 309 0.43 15.08 -11.76
CA ILE A 309 0.09 13.66 -11.79
C ILE A 309 -0.21 13.20 -13.21
N ILE A 310 -1.06 13.93 -13.94
CA ILE A 310 -1.42 13.63 -15.33
C ILE A 310 -0.18 13.64 -16.23
N VAL A 311 0.69 14.64 -16.06
CA VAL A 311 1.94 14.73 -16.83
C VAL A 311 2.86 13.54 -16.54
N ASP A 312 2.99 13.12 -15.28
CA ASP A 312 3.83 11.97 -14.92
C ASP A 312 3.28 10.66 -15.49
N LEU A 313 1.95 10.45 -15.43
CA LEU A 313 1.27 9.29 -16.02
C LEU A 313 1.53 9.22 -17.52
N LYS A 314 1.21 10.28 -18.26
CA LYS A 314 1.38 10.35 -19.73
C LYS A 314 2.83 10.18 -20.16
N ALA A 315 3.78 10.68 -19.37
CA ALA A 315 5.20 10.57 -19.69
C ALA A 315 5.80 9.19 -19.36
N THR A 316 5.31 8.52 -18.31
CA THR A 316 5.95 7.31 -17.77
C THR A 316 5.33 6.02 -18.28
N LEU A 317 3.99 5.96 -18.39
CA LEU A 317 3.24 4.74 -18.78
C LEU A 317 3.72 4.12 -20.10
N PRO A 318 3.95 4.88 -21.20
CA PRO A 318 4.36 4.29 -22.47
C PRO A 318 5.68 3.52 -22.40
N SER A 319 6.56 3.86 -21.45
CA SER A 319 7.85 3.18 -21.27
C SER A 319 7.82 2.06 -20.24
N LEU A 320 6.73 1.92 -19.47
CA LEU A 320 6.69 1.09 -18.27
C LEU A 320 6.82 -0.40 -18.58
N LEU A 321 6.19 -0.88 -19.66
CA LEU A 321 6.28 -2.29 -20.10
C LEU A 321 7.73 -2.70 -20.39
N SER A 322 8.53 -1.82 -20.98
CA SER A 322 9.95 -2.09 -21.25
C SER A 322 10.78 -2.28 -19.97
N LYS A 323 10.28 -1.78 -18.83
CA LYS A 323 10.96 -1.82 -17.54
C LYS A 323 10.52 -2.98 -16.66
N LEU A 324 9.53 -3.78 -17.06
CA LEU A 324 8.84 -4.76 -16.21
C LEU A 324 9.77 -5.70 -15.42
N ASN A 325 10.87 -6.13 -16.05
CA ASN A 325 11.87 -7.02 -15.42
C ASN A 325 13.11 -6.30 -14.88
N THR A 326 13.08 -4.97 -14.76
CA THR A 326 14.16 -4.16 -14.20
C THR A 326 13.95 -3.92 -12.70
N PRO A 327 15.01 -3.73 -11.90
CA PRO A 327 14.87 -3.43 -10.48
C PRO A 327 14.18 -2.08 -10.21
N GLU A 328 14.04 -1.22 -11.22
CA GLU A 328 13.36 0.08 -11.11
C GLU A 328 11.83 -0.03 -11.19
N TYR A 329 11.30 -1.11 -11.80
CA TYR A 329 9.86 -1.24 -12.04
C TYR A 329 9.00 -1.16 -10.78
N PRO A 330 9.32 -1.86 -9.66
CA PRO A 330 8.46 -1.81 -8.46
C PRO A 330 8.26 -0.39 -7.92
N ALA A 331 9.32 0.42 -7.90
CA ALA A 331 9.24 1.81 -7.44
C ALA A 331 8.39 2.67 -8.39
N ILE A 332 8.59 2.51 -9.71
CA ILE A 332 7.81 3.25 -10.72
C ILE A 332 6.34 2.83 -10.69
N SER A 333 6.05 1.53 -10.67
CA SER A 333 4.69 0.97 -10.60
C SER A 333 3.96 1.44 -9.34
N SER A 334 4.63 1.41 -8.18
CA SER A 334 4.07 1.94 -6.93
C SER A 334 3.74 3.43 -7.03
N ARG A 335 4.62 4.25 -7.63
CA ARG A 335 4.37 5.69 -7.81
C ARG A 335 3.18 5.95 -8.72
N LEU A 336 3.07 5.23 -9.84
CA LEU A 336 1.97 5.39 -10.78
C LEU A 336 0.64 4.87 -10.20
N THR A 337 0.69 3.81 -9.40
CA THR A 337 -0.46 3.33 -8.61
C THR A 337 -0.97 4.44 -7.69
N SER A 338 -0.08 5.06 -6.91
CA SER A 338 -0.41 6.19 -6.05
C SER A 338 -0.98 7.39 -6.82
N ALA A 339 -0.42 7.70 -7.99
CA ALA A 339 -0.90 8.75 -8.88
C ALA A 339 -2.36 8.51 -9.34
N LEU A 340 -2.69 7.28 -9.75
CA LEU A 340 -4.04 6.89 -10.16
C LEU A 340 -5.03 6.90 -9.00
N LEU A 341 -4.59 6.51 -7.80
CA LEU A 341 -5.41 6.63 -6.59
C LEU A 341 -5.74 8.08 -6.28
N ILE A 342 -4.76 9.00 -6.33
CA ILE A 342 -5.01 10.42 -6.13
C ILE A 342 -6.02 10.94 -7.17
N LEU A 343 -5.88 10.53 -8.44
CA LEU A 343 -6.81 10.91 -9.50
C LEU A 343 -8.24 10.41 -9.20
N SER A 344 -8.40 9.15 -8.77
CA SER A 344 -9.69 8.58 -8.37
C SER A 344 -10.31 9.38 -7.21
N TYR A 345 -9.58 9.56 -6.11
CA TYR A 345 -10.05 10.35 -4.97
C TYR A 345 -10.39 11.80 -5.34
N PHE A 346 -9.69 12.39 -6.30
CA PHE A 346 -10.02 13.71 -6.82
C PHE A 346 -11.36 13.73 -7.58
N ILE A 347 -11.61 12.75 -8.45
CA ILE A 347 -12.90 12.61 -9.17
C ILE A 347 -14.03 12.40 -8.16
N SER A 348 -13.88 11.45 -7.24
CA SER A 348 -14.84 11.21 -6.16
C SER A 348 -15.09 12.47 -5.32
N PHE A 349 -14.05 13.25 -5.01
CA PHE A 349 -14.19 14.52 -4.31
C PHE A 349 -15.01 15.53 -5.11
N LEU A 350 -14.80 15.66 -6.42
CA LEU A 350 -15.60 16.56 -7.27
C LEU A 350 -17.08 16.16 -7.27
N LEU A 351 -17.39 14.86 -7.38
CA LEU A 351 -18.77 14.37 -7.35
C LEU A 351 -19.45 14.67 -6.01
N GLN A 352 -18.76 14.42 -4.89
CA GLN A 352 -19.27 14.78 -3.58
C GLN A 352 -19.51 16.28 -3.42
N GLN A 353 -18.66 17.13 -4.02
CA GLN A 353 -18.91 18.57 -4.02
C GLN A 353 -20.17 18.91 -4.83
N MET A 354 -20.37 18.30 -6.01
CA MET A 354 -21.56 18.52 -6.84
C MET A 354 -22.86 18.10 -6.12
N ASP A 355 -22.88 16.92 -5.50
CA ASP A 355 -24.07 16.41 -4.79
C ASP A 355 -24.47 17.32 -3.61
N ALA A 356 -23.49 17.85 -2.89
CA ALA A 356 -23.74 18.74 -1.76
C ALA A 356 -24.23 20.15 -2.20
N GLU A 357 -23.83 20.65 -3.38
CA GLU A 357 -24.42 21.86 -3.99
C GLU A 357 -25.89 21.64 -4.36
N LEU A 358 -26.25 20.47 -4.89
CA LEU A 358 -27.60 20.14 -5.33
C LEU A 358 -28.56 19.82 -4.16
N GLY A 359 -28.03 19.35 -3.03
CA GLY A 359 -28.81 18.88 -1.87
C GLY A 359 -29.16 19.92 -0.79
N THR A 360 -28.73 21.19 -0.90
CA THR A 360 -28.92 22.19 0.18
C THR A 360 -29.93 23.30 -0.16
N GLU A 361 -31.19 23.13 0.27
CA GLU A 361 -32.15 24.23 0.52
C GLU A 361 -31.95 24.91 1.90
N SER A 362 -30.87 24.60 2.63
CA SER A 362 -30.64 25.05 4.00
C SER A 362 -29.53 26.11 4.10
N ASN A 363 -29.87 27.26 4.68
CA ASN A 363 -29.04 28.43 4.97
C ASN A 363 -27.74 28.16 5.77
N THR A 364 -26.72 27.56 5.15
CA THR A 364 -25.34 27.61 5.65
C THR A 364 -24.42 28.13 4.55
N THR A 365 -24.07 29.41 4.66
CA THR A 365 -23.23 30.20 3.76
C THR A 365 -21.75 29.77 3.69
N ASP A 366 -21.38 28.59 4.17
CA ASP A 366 -19.98 28.14 4.26
C ASP A 366 -19.53 27.22 3.11
N PHE A 367 -20.44 26.69 2.28
CA PHE A 367 -20.15 25.60 1.34
C PHE A 367 -19.40 26.04 0.06
N THR A 368 -19.70 27.21 -0.51
CA THR A 368 -18.99 27.79 -1.68
C THR A 368 -17.62 28.39 -1.34
N ALA A 369 -17.18 28.28 -0.09
CA ALA A 369 -15.89 28.79 0.36
C ALA A 369 -14.72 27.80 0.15
N THR A 370 -15.00 26.49 0.06
CA THR A 370 -13.99 25.44 0.24
C THR A 370 -13.34 24.93 -1.06
N PHE A 371 -14.12 24.71 -2.13
CA PHE A 371 -13.58 24.36 -3.45
C PHE A 371 -13.72 25.56 -4.40
N ARG A 372 -12.59 26.15 -4.81
CA ARG A 372 -12.55 27.34 -5.68
C ARG A 372 -11.67 27.11 -6.90
N MET A 373 -12.11 26.27 -7.83
CA MET A 373 -11.44 26.15 -9.13
C MET A 373 -12.20 26.94 -10.19
N ALA A 374 -11.50 27.75 -10.99
CA ALA A 374 -12.12 28.46 -12.09
C ALA A 374 -12.64 27.45 -13.15
N PRO A 375 -13.82 27.67 -13.77
CA PRO A 375 -14.39 26.72 -14.73
C PRO A 375 -13.48 26.39 -15.91
N ASP A 376 -12.65 27.35 -16.36
CA ASP A 376 -11.70 27.12 -17.45
C ASP A 376 -10.59 26.14 -17.07
N LEU A 377 -10.17 26.14 -15.80
CA LEU A 377 -9.20 25.18 -15.27
C LEU A 377 -9.81 23.79 -15.16
N LEU A 378 -11.08 23.67 -14.74
CA LEU A 378 -11.80 22.39 -14.73
C LEU A 378 -11.95 21.81 -16.13
N LEU A 379 -12.28 22.63 -17.13
CA LEU A 379 -12.37 22.18 -18.52
C LEU A 379 -11.02 21.72 -19.08
N LYS A 380 -9.93 22.41 -18.72
CA LYS A 380 -8.56 21.97 -19.07
C LYS A 380 -8.21 20.64 -18.41
N LEU A 381 -8.58 20.46 -17.13
CA LEU A 381 -8.39 19.19 -16.43
C LEU A 381 -9.21 18.09 -17.07
N ASN A 382 -10.50 18.29 -17.38
CA ASN A 382 -11.34 17.31 -18.04
C ASN A 382 -10.64 16.76 -19.29
N ARG A 383 -10.25 17.64 -20.22
CA ARG A 383 -9.52 17.23 -21.42
C ARG A 383 -8.23 16.46 -21.10
N SER A 384 -7.46 16.95 -20.14
CA SER A 384 -6.17 16.35 -19.78
C SER A 384 -6.33 14.99 -19.10
N ILE A 385 -7.39 14.80 -18.31
CA ILE A 385 -7.76 13.55 -17.65
C ILE A 385 -8.18 12.53 -18.72
N SER A 386 -9.10 12.88 -19.64
CA SER A 386 -9.50 11.98 -20.72
C SER A 386 -8.29 11.56 -21.56
N GLU A 387 -7.41 12.48 -21.94
CA GLU A 387 -6.16 12.13 -22.66
C GLU A 387 -5.23 11.22 -21.84
N ALA A 388 -5.19 11.35 -20.51
CA ALA A 388 -4.40 10.47 -19.65
C ALA A 388 -5.01 9.08 -19.54
N LEU A 389 -6.35 9.01 -19.42
CA LEU A 389 -7.10 7.76 -19.36
C LEU A 389 -7.00 6.98 -20.67
N SER A 390 -6.97 7.64 -21.83
CA SER A 390 -6.64 6.99 -23.12
C SER A 390 -5.28 6.27 -23.07
N VAL A 391 -4.23 6.94 -22.59
CA VAL A 391 -2.89 6.34 -22.45
C VAL A 391 -2.90 5.19 -21.44
N ILE A 392 -3.70 5.29 -20.38
CA ILE A 392 -3.88 4.21 -19.40
C ILE A 392 -4.55 3.00 -20.06
N MET A 393 -5.61 3.20 -20.85
CA MET A 393 -6.28 2.10 -21.56
C MET A 393 -5.35 1.40 -22.55
N GLU A 394 -4.55 2.15 -23.32
CA GLU A 394 -3.51 1.58 -24.18
C GLU A 394 -2.52 0.72 -23.37
N TYR A 395 -2.03 1.25 -22.24
CA TYR A 395 -1.15 0.50 -21.36
C TYR A 395 -1.81 -0.77 -20.80
N LEU A 396 -3.08 -0.70 -20.37
CA LEU A 396 -3.81 -1.86 -19.86
C LEU A 396 -3.96 -2.93 -20.93
N ARG A 397 -4.31 -2.54 -22.16
CA ARG A 397 -4.42 -3.43 -23.31
C ARG A 397 -3.08 -4.10 -23.59
N ASP A 398 -2.02 -3.31 -23.75
CA ASP A 398 -0.68 -3.82 -24.05
C ASP A 398 -0.16 -4.75 -22.94
N ARG A 399 -0.42 -4.40 -21.67
CA ARG A 399 -0.04 -5.19 -20.50
C ARG A 399 -0.76 -6.53 -20.44
N TRP A 400 -2.04 -6.53 -20.78
CA TRP A 400 -2.89 -7.72 -20.82
C TRP A 400 -2.51 -8.64 -21.98
N ASP A 401 -2.37 -8.09 -23.18
CA ASP A 401 -1.96 -8.84 -24.36
C ASP A 401 -0.57 -9.46 -24.16
N ALA A 402 0.38 -8.72 -23.57
CA ALA A 402 1.69 -9.27 -23.19
C ALA A 402 1.57 -10.45 -22.21
N ALA A 403 0.65 -10.39 -21.25
CA ALA A 403 0.48 -11.44 -20.25
C ALA A 403 -0.25 -12.68 -20.76
N VAL A 404 -1.31 -12.51 -21.55
CA VAL A 404 -2.21 -13.58 -21.99
C VAL A 404 -1.73 -14.23 -23.28
N ALA A 405 -1.31 -13.43 -24.28
CA ALA A 405 -0.81 -13.96 -25.54
C ALA A 405 0.65 -14.41 -25.44
N GLY A 406 1.44 -13.74 -24.59
CA GLY A 406 2.89 -13.92 -24.51
C GLY A 406 3.60 -13.76 -25.87
N ALA A 407 4.88 -14.07 -25.92
CA ALA A 407 5.73 -14.02 -27.12
C ALA A 407 5.36 -15.02 -28.25
N GLN A 408 4.11 -15.48 -28.36
CA GLN A 408 3.68 -16.44 -29.38
C GLN A 408 3.50 -15.75 -30.74
N GLY A 409 4.63 -15.41 -31.35
CA GLY A 409 4.71 -14.77 -32.67
C GLY A 409 6.11 -14.24 -33.00
N LEU A 410 6.98 -14.08 -32.00
CA LEU A 410 8.33 -13.52 -32.16
C LEU A 410 9.40 -14.61 -32.30
N HIS A 411 10.47 -14.30 -33.05
CA HIS A 411 11.57 -15.22 -33.37
C HIS A 411 12.27 -15.74 -32.08
N PRO A 412 12.68 -17.03 -31.99
CA PRO A 412 13.23 -17.65 -30.78
C PRO A 412 14.40 -16.91 -30.11
N GLU A 413 15.17 -16.14 -30.88
CA GLU A 413 16.35 -15.41 -30.42
C GLU A 413 16.04 -14.10 -29.67
N THR A 414 14.79 -13.63 -29.70
CA THR A 414 14.34 -12.46 -28.91
C THR A 414 13.96 -12.80 -27.47
N ARG A 415 14.01 -14.09 -27.10
CA ARG A 415 13.46 -14.65 -25.87
C ARG A 415 14.59 -14.88 -24.86
N TYR A 416 14.56 -14.18 -23.72
CA TYR A 416 15.69 -14.12 -22.77
C TYR A 416 15.46 -14.88 -21.45
N GLY A 417 14.22 -15.27 -21.11
CA GLY A 417 13.92 -15.99 -19.86
C GLY A 417 13.00 -17.20 -20.02
N LYS A 418 12.68 -17.88 -18.92
CA LYS A 418 11.65 -18.93 -18.80
C LYS A 418 10.69 -18.52 -17.67
N SER A 419 9.37 -18.50 -17.92
CA SER A 419 8.35 -18.44 -16.86
C SER A 419 7.46 -19.68 -16.92
N HIS A 420 6.85 -20.00 -15.78
CA HIS A 420 5.88 -21.07 -15.63
C HIS A 420 4.53 -20.44 -15.33
N THR A 421 3.61 -20.50 -16.29
CA THR A 421 2.21 -20.11 -16.09
C THR A 421 1.34 -21.36 -16.01
N MET A 422 0.06 -21.22 -15.66
CA MET A 422 -0.90 -22.33 -15.63
C MET A 422 -1.07 -23.03 -16.98
N ALA A 423 -0.66 -22.39 -18.09
CA ALA A 423 -0.65 -22.95 -19.44
C ALA A 423 0.65 -23.70 -19.81
N GLY A 424 1.64 -23.79 -18.92
CA GLY A 424 2.92 -24.48 -19.14
C GLY A 424 4.16 -23.57 -19.06
N SER A 425 5.34 -24.13 -19.33
CA SER A 425 6.60 -23.38 -19.38
C SER A 425 6.78 -22.68 -20.72
N HIS A 426 6.89 -21.36 -20.75
CA HIS A 426 7.20 -20.60 -21.96
C HIS A 426 8.42 -19.71 -21.78
N LEU A 427 9.06 -19.36 -22.91
CA LEU A 427 10.22 -18.47 -22.91
C LEU A 427 9.74 -17.02 -22.88
N THR A 428 10.25 -16.24 -21.93
CA THR A 428 9.82 -14.87 -21.64
C THR A 428 10.65 -13.81 -22.38
N LEU A 429 9.99 -12.73 -22.80
CA LEU A 429 10.60 -11.47 -23.25
C LEU A 429 10.88 -10.54 -22.06
N ALA A 430 11.59 -9.43 -22.29
CA ALA A 430 11.89 -8.40 -21.27
C ALA A 430 10.64 -7.73 -20.62
N TRP A 431 9.45 -8.01 -21.15
CA TRP A 431 8.14 -7.45 -20.83
C TRP A 431 7.12 -8.56 -20.46
N ASP A 432 7.59 -9.80 -20.28
CA ASP A 432 6.81 -10.88 -19.66
C ASP A 432 7.22 -10.98 -18.18
N GLN A 433 6.26 -10.96 -17.25
CA GLN A 433 6.57 -11.14 -15.82
C GLN A 433 6.98 -12.58 -15.50
N GLN A 434 7.96 -12.73 -14.59
CA GLN A 434 8.49 -14.02 -14.21
C GLN A 434 7.60 -14.75 -13.18
N ASN A 435 6.87 -14.03 -12.32
CA ASN A 435 6.26 -14.62 -11.10
C ASN A 435 4.87 -14.08 -10.66
N GLU A 436 4.32 -12.99 -11.21
CA GLU A 436 3.06 -12.38 -10.72
C GLU A 436 1.95 -12.41 -11.80
N SER A 437 0.73 -12.71 -11.38
CA SER A 437 -0.45 -12.62 -12.25
C SER A 437 -0.77 -11.14 -12.50
N PRO A 438 -1.18 -10.71 -13.72
CA PRO A 438 -1.70 -9.35 -13.94
C PRO A 438 -2.87 -9.02 -13.00
N ALA A 439 -3.64 -10.04 -12.61
CA ALA A 439 -4.72 -9.94 -11.64
C ALA A 439 -4.23 -9.78 -10.19
N GLU A 440 -2.94 -9.58 -9.95
CA GLU A 440 -2.38 -9.21 -8.65
C GLU A 440 -1.65 -7.86 -8.69
N ASP A 441 -1.61 -7.20 -9.85
CA ASP A 441 -0.91 -5.93 -10.06
C ASP A 441 -1.71 -4.76 -9.45
N PRO A 442 -1.18 -4.08 -8.42
CA PRO A 442 -1.84 -2.91 -7.82
C PRO A 442 -2.08 -1.77 -8.81
N LEU A 443 -1.24 -1.67 -9.85
CA LEU A 443 -1.38 -0.64 -10.88
C LEU A 443 -2.63 -0.87 -11.72
N LEU A 444 -2.93 -2.12 -12.07
CA LEU A 444 -4.13 -2.49 -12.82
C LEU A 444 -5.40 -2.12 -12.04
N LEU A 445 -5.42 -2.38 -10.73
CA LEU A 445 -6.55 -2.00 -9.87
C LEU A 445 -6.78 -0.50 -9.83
N ALA A 446 -5.71 0.26 -9.58
CA ALA A 446 -5.82 1.71 -9.47
C ALA A 446 -6.24 2.32 -10.82
N ALA A 447 -5.79 1.74 -11.94
CA ALA A 447 -6.19 2.14 -13.28
C ALA A 447 -7.68 1.87 -13.54
N LEU A 448 -8.16 0.65 -13.26
CA LEU A 448 -9.57 0.30 -13.42
C LEU A 448 -10.48 1.14 -12.53
N ARG A 449 -10.04 1.45 -11.30
CA ARG A 449 -10.78 2.35 -10.41
C ARG A 449 -10.91 3.75 -11.01
N ALA A 450 -9.81 4.36 -11.43
CA ALA A 450 -9.81 5.70 -12.02
C ALA A 450 -10.66 5.75 -13.30
N LEU A 451 -10.56 4.72 -14.16
CA LEU A 451 -11.37 4.59 -15.37
C LEU A 451 -12.86 4.47 -15.05
N GLY A 452 -13.23 3.62 -14.09
CA GLY A 452 -14.62 3.39 -13.72
C GLY A 452 -15.27 4.62 -13.10
N GLU A 453 -14.55 5.35 -12.23
CA GLU A 453 -15.04 6.59 -11.64
C GLU A 453 -15.22 7.70 -12.69
N TRP A 454 -14.36 7.77 -13.71
CA TRP A 454 -14.47 8.78 -14.77
C TRP A 454 -15.53 8.45 -15.84
N LEU A 455 -15.50 7.23 -16.40
CA LEU A 455 -16.36 6.84 -17.53
C LEU A 455 -17.85 6.87 -17.20
N ARG A 456 -18.22 6.70 -15.93
CA ARG A 456 -19.60 6.80 -15.47
C ARG A 456 -20.17 8.22 -15.62
N GLU A 457 -19.29 9.22 -15.48
CA GLU A 457 -19.65 10.64 -15.40
C GLU A 457 -19.26 11.42 -16.66
N ASP A 458 -18.32 10.89 -17.46
CA ASP A 458 -17.88 11.51 -18.71
C ASP A 458 -18.94 11.37 -19.80
N ASP A 459 -19.53 12.48 -20.25
CA ASP A 459 -20.45 12.54 -21.39
C ASP A 459 -19.74 12.36 -22.75
N GLY A 460 -18.40 12.31 -22.77
CA GLY A 460 -17.61 12.13 -23.98
C GLY A 460 -17.72 10.74 -24.61
N GLU A 461 -18.17 10.67 -25.87
CA GLU A 461 -18.22 9.40 -26.62
C GLU A 461 -16.84 8.83 -26.95
N VAL A 462 -15.82 9.68 -27.10
CA VAL A 462 -14.48 9.27 -27.57
C VAL A 462 -13.84 8.26 -26.62
N LEU A 463 -13.77 8.60 -25.32
CA LEU A 463 -13.13 7.75 -24.32
C LEU A 463 -13.93 6.45 -24.10
N ARG A 464 -15.26 6.51 -24.16
CA ARG A 464 -16.12 5.32 -24.08
C ARG A 464 -15.88 4.37 -25.25
N ASN A 465 -15.75 4.90 -26.46
CA ASN A 465 -15.48 4.10 -27.65
C ASN A 465 -14.09 3.45 -27.59
N GLU A 466 -13.08 4.16 -27.08
CA GLU A 466 -11.75 3.56 -26.83
C GLU A 466 -11.83 2.43 -25.78
N ALA A 467 -12.62 2.62 -24.72
CA ALA A 467 -12.80 1.62 -23.66
C ALA A 467 -13.50 0.32 -24.13
N ILE A 468 -14.23 0.33 -25.26
CA ILE A 468 -14.80 -0.87 -25.87
C ILE A 468 -13.71 -1.91 -26.20
N SER A 469 -12.50 -1.44 -26.53
CA SER A 469 -11.35 -2.32 -26.82
C SER A 469 -10.84 -3.13 -25.62
N LEU A 470 -11.31 -2.81 -24.41
CA LEU A 470 -10.97 -3.51 -23.18
C LEU A 470 -12.04 -4.55 -22.76
N MET A 471 -13.10 -4.75 -23.55
CA MET A 471 -14.27 -5.54 -23.13
C MET A 471 -13.93 -7.01 -22.81
N ASP A 472 -13.12 -7.64 -23.65
CA ASP A 472 -12.59 -9.01 -23.43
C ASP A 472 -11.80 -9.10 -22.11
N LEU A 473 -10.87 -8.17 -21.90
CA LEU A 473 -10.07 -8.03 -20.69
C LEU A 473 -10.96 -7.88 -19.46
N LEU A 474 -11.97 -7.01 -19.51
CA LEU A 474 -12.88 -6.74 -18.39
C LEU A 474 -13.68 -7.99 -18.03
N VAL A 475 -14.25 -8.70 -19.01
CA VAL A 475 -15.00 -9.93 -18.74
C VAL A 475 -14.10 -11.04 -18.18
N GLU A 476 -12.89 -11.21 -18.71
CA GLU A 476 -11.97 -12.23 -18.23
C GLU A 476 -11.44 -11.93 -16.81
N LEU A 477 -11.12 -10.67 -16.50
CA LEU A 477 -10.78 -10.22 -15.14
C LEU A 477 -11.94 -10.45 -14.16
N TYR A 478 -13.17 -10.23 -14.60
CA TYR A 478 -14.35 -10.49 -13.78
C TYR A 478 -14.51 -11.99 -13.48
N GLN A 479 -14.35 -12.85 -14.49
CA GLN A 479 -14.47 -14.31 -14.32
C GLN A 479 -13.37 -14.89 -13.42
N THR A 480 -12.13 -14.46 -13.62
CA THR A 480 -10.97 -14.92 -12.83
C THR A 480 -11.08 -14.53 -11.36
N SER A 481 -11.63 -13.34 -11.07
CA SER A 481 -11.91 -12.89 -9.70
C SER A 481 -13.13 -13.58 -9.07
N ALA A 482 -14.15 -13.95 -9.84
CA ALA A 482 -15.31 -14.70 -9.34
C ALA A 482 -14.99 -16.15 -8.93
N GLY A 483 -13.96 -16.76 -9.52
CA GLY A 483 -13.53 -18.14 -9.23
C GLY A 483 -12.58 -18.31 -8.04
N SER A 484 -12.00 -17.22 -7.54
CA SER A 484 -10.93 -17.23 -6.54
C SER A 484 -11.51 -16.95 -5.14
N GLY A 485 -11.64 -17.99 -4.30
CA GLY A 485 -12.28 -17.85 -2.99
C GLY A 485 -11.62 -16.82 -2.06
N SER A 486 -12.43 -15.99 -1.38
CA SER A 486 -12.22 -15.16 -0.16
C SER A 486 -10.89 -14.38 0.04
N GLY A 487 -9.96 -14.39 -0.92
CA GLY A 487 -8.64 -13.76 -0.77
C GLY A 487 -8.10 -13.12 -2.04
N SER A 488 -8.83 -13.15 -3.17
CA SER A 488 -8.45 -12.39 -4.34
C SER A 488 -8.79 -10.92 -4.14
N ILE A 489 -7.86 -10.05 -4.55
CA ILE A 489 -8.09 -8.63 -4.72
C ILE A 489 -9.42 -8.40 -5.48
N GLY A 490 -10.29 -7.53 -4.95
CA GLY A 490 -11.67 -7.37 -5.42
C GLY A 490 -11.81 -6.63 -6.77
N TYR A 491 -11.49 -7.29 -7.89
CA TYR A 491 -11.69 -6.72 -9.24
C TYR A 491 -13.17 -6.62 -9.64
N ARG A 492 -14.07 -7.46 -9.09
CA ARG A 492 -15.50 -7.50 -9.48
C ARG A 492 -16.17 -6.14 -9.39
N ALA A 493 -16.05 -5.45 -8.26
CA ALA A 493 -16.62 -4.11 -8.08
C ALA A 493 -16.06 -3.10 -9.09
N LEU A 494 -14.75 -3.13 -9.33
CA LEU A 494 -14.06 -2.19 -10.21
C LEU A 494 -14.46 -2.41 -11.67
N VAL A 495 -14.48 -3.67 -12.12
CA VAL A 495 -14.92 -4.02 -13.47
C VAL A 495 -16.37 -3.62 -13.68
N LEU A 496 -17.28 -3.88 -12.72
CA LEU A 496 -18.67 -3.45 -12.84
C LEU A 496 -18.78 -1.92 -12.98
N GLY A 497 -17.99 -1.16 -12.22
CA GLY A 497 -17.93 0.30 -12.35
C GLY A 497 -17.51 0.75 -13.74
N VAL A 498 -16.49 0.12 -14.34
CA VAL A 498 -16.06 0.41 -15.71
C VAL A 498 -17.15 0.03 -16.72
N LEU A 499 -17.74 -1.18 -16.60
CA LEU A 499 -18.80 -1.64 -17.50
C LEU A 499 -20.02 -0.71 -17.47
N GLN A 500 -20.41 -0.19 -16.31
CA GLN A 500 -21.50 0.79 -16.18
C GLN A 500 -21.21 2.09 -16.97
N GLY A 501 -19.96 2.55 -17.01
CA GLY A 501 -19.58 3.70 -17.83
C GLY A 501 -19.55 3.41 -19.33
N VAL A 502 -18.97 2.26 -19.71
CA VAL A 502 -18.75 1.90 -21.12
C VAL A 502 -20.05 1.51 -21.84
N THR A 503 -20.96 0.80 -21.17
CA THR A 503 -22.21 0.25 -21.77
C THR A 503 -23.31 1.27 -22.06
N GLN A 504 -23.00 2.56 -21.98
CA GLN A 504 -23.93 3.62 -22.37
C GLN A 504 -24.07 3.79 -23.90
N THR A 505 -23.26 3.11 -24.71
CA THR A 505 -23.37 3.08 -26.17
C THR A 505 -23.81 1.72 -26.70
N ASP A 506 -24.58 1.69 -27.79
CA ASP A 506 -25.04 0.42 -28.38
C ASP A 506 -23.88 -0.49 -28.84
N GLU A 507 -22.76 0.08 -29.28
CA GLU A 507 -21.59 -0.67 -29.70
C GLU A 507 -20.93 -1.39 -28.52
N ALA A 508 -20.81 -0.71 -27.38
CA ALA A 508 -20.32 -1.30 -26.14
C ALA A 508 -21.21 -2.44 -25.66
N VAL A 509 -22.53 -2.26 -25.72
CA VAL A 509 -23.50 -3.31 -25.39
C VAL A 509 -23.29 -4.55 -26.25
N ARG A 510 -23.15 -4.38 -27.57
CA ARG A 510 -22.88 -5.51 -28.48
C ARG A 510 -21.56 -6.20 -28.14
N SER A 511 -20.49 -5.44 -27.94
CA SER A 511 -19.19 -5.99 -27.55
C SER A 511 -19.26 -6.79 -26.25
N LEU A 512 -19.99 -6.31 -25.24
CA LEU A 512 -20.18 -7.05 -23.98
C LEU A 512 -20.92 -8.38 -24.20
N LEU A 513 -21.94 -8.39 -25.07
CA LEU A 513 -22.69 -9.59 -25.40
C LEU A 513 -21.86 -10.60 -26.20
N ASP A 514 -21.03 -10.11 -27.14
CA ASP A 514 -20.13 -10.95 -27.95
C ASP A 514 -19.06 -11.66 -27.10
N HIS A 515 -18.71 -11.11 -25.93
CA HIS A 515 -17.76 -11.69 -24.97
C HIS A 515 -18.44 -12.42 -23.80
N ASP A 516 -19.65 -12.97 -23.99
CA ASP A 516 -20.38 -13.74 -22.97
C ASP A 516 -20.70 -12.95 -21.67
N GLY A 517 -20.77 -11.62 -21.74
CA GLY A 517 -21.03 -10.75 -20.59
C GLY A 517 -22.36 -11.05 -19.91
N TRP A 518 -23.43 -11.29 -20.68
CA TRP A 518 -24.74 -11.68 -20.14
C TRP A 518 -24.66 -12.97 -19.33
N SER A 519 -24.09 -14.04 -19.91
CA SER A 519 -23.96 -15.36 -19.28
C SER A 519 -23.13 -15.29 -18.00
N THR A 520 -22.05 -14.51 -18.03
CA THR A 520 -21.14 -14.31 -16.89
C THR A 520 -21.84 -13.61 -15.73
N LEU A 521 -22.44 -12.44 -16.01
CA LEU A 521 -23.09 -11.60 -15.00
C LEU A 521 -24.36 -12.23 -14.44
N SER A 522 -25.20 -12.85 -15.28
CA SER A 522 -26.45 -13.50 -14.84
C SER A 522 -26.19 -14.70 -13.92
N LYS A 523 -25.14 -15.50 -14.17
CA LYS A 523 -24.73 -16.60 -13.29
C LYS A 523 -24.28 -16.08 -11.92
N ASP A 524 -23.50 -15.00 -11.91
CA ASP A 524 -23.01 -14.40 -10.67
C ASP A 524 -24.13 -13.72 -9.87
N LEU A 525 -25.06 -13.05 -10.56
CA LEU A 525 -26.28 -12.52 -9.95
C LEU A 525 -27.11 -13.62 -9.29
N LEU A 526 -27.32 -14.76 -9.96
CA LEU A 526 -28.03 -15.90 -9.37
C LEU A 526 -27.27 -16.50 -8.17
N ALA A 527 -25.94 -16.48 -8.19
CA ALA A 527 -25.14 -16.92 -7.05
C ALA A 527 -25.33 -15.98 -5.83
N ALA A 528 -25.24 -14.67 -6.05
CA ALA A 528 -25.50 -13.66 -5.01
C ALA A 528 -26.94 -13.74 -4.48
N TRP A 529 -27.92 -13.84 -5.39
CA TRP A 529 -29.33 -14.04 -5.09
C TRP A 529 -29.57 -15.25 -4.17
N ASN A 530 -29.06 -16.42 -4.57
CA ASN A 530 -29.28 -17.66 -3.82
C ASN A 530 -28.58 -17.64 -2.45
N ARG A 531 -27.47 -16.90 -2.27
CA ARG A 531 -26.82 -16.76 -0.95
C ARG A 531 -27.75 -16.09 0.05
N THR A 532 -28.61 -15.17 -0.38
CA THR A 532 -29.60 -14.52 0.50
C THR A 532 -30.67 -15.47 1.04
N SER A 533 -30.86 -16.65 0.42
CA SER A 533 -31.80 -17.67 0.91
C SER A 533 -31.32 -18.44 2.15
N THR A 534 -30.03 -18.37 2.49
CA THR A 534 -29.41 -19.29 3.45
C THR A 534 -29.65 -18.86 4.91
N THR A 535 -30.59 -19.52 5.59
CA THR A 535 -31.02 -19.21 6.98
C THR A 535 -29.95 -19.42 8.07
N ARG A 536 -28.75 -19.93 7.74
CA ARG A 536 -27.74 -20.39 8.72
C ARG A 536 -26.38 -19.72 8.63
N GLY A 537 -26.18 -18.74 7.75
CA GLY A 537 -24.94 -17.98 7.64
C GLY A 537 -25.14 -16.49 7.86
N THR A 538 -24.08 -15.78 8.27
CA THR A 538 -24.04 -14.32 8.12
C THR A 538 -24.11 -14.00 6.64
N VAL A 539 -25.14 -13.28 6.21
CA VAL A 539 -25.26 -12.81 4.82
C VAL A 539 -24.08 -11.90 4.54
N ASP A 540 -23.35 -12.18 3.46
CA ASP A 540 -22.28 -11.31 2.99
C ASP A 540 -22.91 -10.08 2.32
N LEU A 541 -22.89 -8.95 3.05
CA LEU A 541 -23.49 -7.70 2.58
C LEU A 541 -22.79 -7.17 1.34
N HIS A 542 -21.47 -7.37 1.22
CA HIS A 542 -20.71 -6.89 0.06
C HIS A 542 -21.13 -7.61 -1.22
N GLU A 543 -21.33 -8.93 -1.14
CA GLU A 543 -21.84 -9.71 -2.27
C GLU A 543 -23.27 -9.32 -2.67
N CYS A 544 -24.07 -8.83 -1.72
CA CYS A 544 -25.41 -8.33 -2.00
C CYS A 544 -25.36 -6.97 -2.74
N GLU A 545 -24.45 -6.08 -2.34
CA GLU A 545 -24.20 -4.81 -3.05
C GLU A 545 -23.71 -5.07 -4.49
N LEU A 546 -22.79 -6.01 -4.66
CA LEU A 546 -22.34 -6.45 -5.99
C LEU A 546 -23.49 -7.00 -6.82
N GLY A 547 -24.34 -7.85 -6.23
CA GLY A 547 -25.54 -8.35 -6.88
C GLY A 547 -26.46 -7.23 -7.39
N SER A 548 -26.68 -6.20 -6.57
CA SER A 548 -27.49 -5.04 -6.94
C SER A 548 -26.88 -4.28 -8.12
N GLN A 549 -25.57 -4.06 -8.11
CA GLN A 549 -24.86 -3.42 -9.24
C GLN A 549 -24.94 -4.24 -10.54
N ILE A 550 -24.86 -5.57 -10.44
CA ILE A 550 -25.03 -6.47 -11.59
C ILE A 550 -26.45 -6.37 -12.13
N ALA A 551 -27.47 -6.40 -11.26
CA ALA A 551 -28.87 -6.29 -11.67
C ALA A 551 -29.12 -4.98 -12.43
N LEU A 552 -28.62 -3.86 -11.93
CA LEU A 552 -28.72 -2.54 -12.59
C LEU A 552 -28.07 -2.54 -13.97
N LEU A 553 -26.86 -3.11 -14.10
CA LEU A 553 -26.17 -3.23 -15.39
C LEU A 553 -26.96 -4.10 -16.37
N LEU A 554 -27.47 -5.25 -15.93
CA LEU A 554 -28.31 -6.13 -16.75
C LEU A 554 -29.63 -5.45 -17.14
N MET A 555 -30.24 -4.65 -16.27
CA MET A 555 -31.43 -3.87 -16.62
C MET A 555 -31.13 -2.87 -17.74
N ALA A 556 -30.01 -2.15 -17.68
CA ALA A 556 -29.59 -1.25 -18.75
C ALA A 556 -29.37 -1.99 -20.09
N LEU A 557 -28.80 -3.20 -20.05
CA LEU A 557 -28.66 -4.07 -21.23
C LEU A 557 -30.02 -4.50 -21.79
N VAL A 558 -30.96 -4.87 -20.92
CA VAL A 558 -32.32 -5.22 -21.32
C VAL A 558 -33.01 -4.02 -21.97
N GLN A 559 -32.82 -2.82 -21.43
CA GLN A 559 -33.42 -1.59 -21.93
C GLN A 559 -32.89 -1.17 -23.32
N SER A 560 -31.61 -1.36 -23.60
CA SER A 560 -31.01 -1.06 -24.91
C SER A 560 -31.42 -2.04 -26.02
N GLN A 561 -31.80 -3.28 -25.67
CA GLN A 561 -32.23 -4.26 -26.67
C GLN A 561 -33.68 -4.07 -27.14
N GLY A 562 -33.90 -4.16 -28.46
CA GLY A 562 -35.23 -4.11 -29.06
C GLY A 562 -36.04 -5.40 -28.87
N ALA A 563 -35.38 -6.56 -28.92
CA ALA A 563 -35.98 -7.87 -28.67
C ALA A 563 -35.03 -8.70 -27.79
N ILE A 564 -35.59 -9.41 -26.81
CA ILE A 564 -34.80 -10.18 -25.86
C ILE A 564 -34.60 -11.62 -26.38
N PRO A 565 -33.37 -12.15 -26.37
CA PRO A 565 -33.09 -13.56 -26.65
C PRO A 565 -33.77 -14.49 -25.65
N GLU A 566 -34.30 -15.64 -26.11
CA GLU A 566 -35.00 -16.60 -25.23
C GLU A 566 -34.09 -17.14 -24.10
N GLU A 567 -32.79 -17.29 -24.36
CA GLU A 567 -31.77 -17.67 -23.37
C GLU A 567 -31.68 -16.73 -22.16
N TRP A 568 -32.09 -15.46 -22.29
CA TRP A 568 -32.10 -14.54 -21.15
C TRP A 568 -33.21 -14.88 -20.14
N LEU A 569 -34.24 -15.62 -20.57
CA LEU A 569 -35.31 -16.10 -19.69
C LEU A 569 -34.89 -17.26 -18.79
N ASP A 570 -33.70 -17.82 -18.98
CA ASP A 570 -33.10 -18.76 -18.03
C ASP A 570 -32.85 -18.08 -16.67
N LEU A 571 -32.50 -16.79 -16.69
CA LEU A 571 -32.36 -15.98 -15.47
C LEU A 571 -33.71 -15.87 -14.73
N VAL A 572 -34.79 -15.58 -15.46
CA VAL A 572 -36.16 -15.50 -14.92
C VAL A 572 -36.58 -16.83 -14.28
N THR A 573 -36.21 -17.94 -14.92
CA THR A 573 -36.46 -19.29 -14.40
C THR A 573 -35.65 -19.57 -13.13
N GLY A 574 -34.39 -19.14 -13.09
CA GLY A 574 -33.54 -19.21 -11.89
C GLY A 574 -34.08 -18.40 -10.72
N ILE A 575 -34.58 -17.18 -10.97
CA ILE A 575 -35.20 -16.32 -9.96
C ILE A 575 -36.49 -16.95 -9.43
N ALA A 576 -37.31 -17.54 -10.30
CA ALA A 576 -38.58 -18.18 -9.93
C ALA A 576 -38.41 -19.42 -9.02
N ALA A 577 -37.21 -20.01 -8.96
CA ALA A 577 -36.89 -21.13 -8.08
C ALA A 577 -36.50 -20.69 -6.66
N TYR A 578 -36.44 -19.39 -6.39
CA TYR A 578 -36.00 -18.84 -5.11
C TYR A 578 -37.02 -19.01 -4.00
N ASN A 579 -36.50 -19.30 -2.80
CA ASN A 579 -37.30 -19.40 -1.59
C ASN A 579 -36.98 -18.23 -0.67
N VAL A 580 -37.97 -17.37 -0.41
CA VAL A 580 -37.80 -16.16 0.41
C VAL A 580 -37.64 -16.57 1.89
N PRO A 581 -36.53 -16.23 2.56
CA PRO A 581 -36.32 -16.57 3.97
C PRO A 581 -37.39 -15.97 4.88
N ASP A 582 -37.88 -16.72 5.86
CA ASP A 582 -38.88 -16.24 6.85
C ASP A 582 -38.33 -15.26 7.91
N SER A 583 -37.09 -14.76 7.75
CA SER A 583 -36.49 -13.82 8.69
C SER A 583 -37.19 -12.47 8.66
N VAL A 584 -37.54 -11.93 9.83
CA VAL A 584 -38.19 -10.61 9.99
C VAL A 584 -37.20 -9.46 9.91
N ASP A 585 -35.92 -9.69 10.25
CA ASP A 585 -34.87 -8.67 10.25
C ASP A 585 -33.92 -8.85 9.06
N THR A 586 -34.39 -8.50 7.86
CA THR A 586 -33.55 -8.51 6.65
C THR A 586 -32.84 -7.17 6.47
N PRO A 587 -31.51 -7.12 6.30
CA PRO A 587 -30.77 -5.87 6.07
C PRO A 587 -31.25 -5.12 4.81
N ASP A 588 -31.23 -3.78 4.82
CA ASP A 588 -31.70 -2.93 3.71
C ASP A 588 -30.99 -3.24 2.38
N VAL A 589 -29.68 -3.54 2.42
CA VAL A 589 -28.89 -3.96 1.25
C VAL A 589 -29.48 -5.22 0.59
N VAL A 590 -29.94 -6.18 1.39
CA VAL A 590 -30.56 -7.42 0.89
C VAL A 590 -31.95 -7.12 0.31
N GLN A 591 -32.71 -6.24 0.96
CA GLN A 591 -34.01 -5.78 0.45
C GLN A 591 -33.85 -5.08 -0.92
N ARG A 592 -32.83 -4.23 -1.09
CA ARG A 592 -32.50 -3.57 -2.36
C ARG A 592 -32.18 -4.60 -3.45
N LEU A 593 -31.31 -5.57 -3.17
CA LEU A 593 -31.03 -6.66 -4.13
C LEU A 593 -32.31 -7.41 -4.53
N TRP A 594 -33.19 -7.69 -3.58
CA TRP A 594 -34.51 -8.30 -3.84
C TRP A 594 -35.33 -7.51 -4.84
N VAL A 595 -35.44 -6.20 -4.63
CA VAL A 595 -36.19 -5.32 -5.52
C VAL A 595 -35.53 -5.24 -6.90
N ASP A 596 -34.21 -5.02 -6.98
CA ASP A 596 -33.50 -4.87 -8.26
C ASP A 596 -33.61 -6.12 -9.14
N VAL A 597 -33.51 -7.31 -8.54
CA VAL A 597 -33.64 -8.60 -9.26
C VAL A 597 -35.07 -8.83 -9.73
N LEU A 598 -36.06 -8.44 -8.93
CA LEU A 598 -37.47 -8.53 -9.31
C LEU A 598 -37.82 -7.54 -10.42
N GLN A 599 -37.28 -6.32 -10.38
CA GLN A 599 -37.40 -5.33 -11.45
C GLN A 599 -36.78 -5.86 -12.75
N LEU A 600 -35.57 -6.43 -12.68
CA LEU A 600 -34.93 -7.05 -13.85
C LEU A 600 -35.78 -8.19 -14.45
N ALA A 601 -36.34 -9.05 -13.60
CA ALA A 601 -37.25 -10.11 -14.06
C ALA A 601 -38.51 -9.53 -14.70
N ALA A 602 -39.06 -8.45 -14.14
CA ALA A 602 -40.21 -7.74 -14.68
C ALA A 602 -39.92 -7.15 -16.05
N ASP A 603 -38.77 -6.49 -16.23
CA ASP A 603 -38.32 -5.89 -17.49
C ASP A 603 -38.10 -6.94 -18.59
N LEU A 604 -37.46 -8.06 -18.23
CA LEU A 604 -37.26 -9.20 -19.13
C LEU A 604 -38.60 -9.75 -19.62
N LEU A 605 -39.52 -10.00 -18.69
CA LEU A 605 -40.86 -10.45 -19.04
C LEU A 605 -41.58 -9.40 -19.86
N ALA A 606 -41.51 -8.11 -19.53
CA ALA A 606 -42.20 -7.03 -20.23
C ALA A 606 -41.89 -7.00 -21.73
N LYS A 607 -40.61 -7.07 -22.06
CA LYS A 607 -40.08 -7.04 -23.44
C LYS A 607 -40.16 -8.38 -24.18
N THR A 608 -40.57 -9.46 -23.52
CA THR A 608 -40.73 -10.77 -24.16
C THR A 608 -41.95 -10.81 -25.10
N PRO A 609 -41.85 -11.38 -26.32
CA PRO A 609 -43.00 -11.55 -27.21
C PRO A 609 -44.12 -12.41 -26.61
N LEU A 610 -45.38 -12.08 -26.91
CA LEU A 610 -46.58 -12.76 -26.34
C LEU A 610 -46.57 -14.29 -26.49
N GLY A 611 -46.07 -14.82 -27.60
CA GLY A 611 -45.97 -16.26 -27.84
C GLY A 611 -45.03 -16.96 -26.86
N ILE A 612 -43.94 -16.30 -26.48
CA ILE A 612 -42.97 -16.81 -25.51
C ILE A 612 -43.50 -16.61 -24.09
N LYS A 613 -44.12 -15.45 -23.78
CA LYS A 613 -44.73 -15.16 -22.47
C LYS A 613 -45.67 -16.29 -22.00
N ARG A 614 -46.48 -16.86 -22.89
CA ARG A 614 -47.37 -18.00 -22.57
C ARG A 614 -46.63 -19.25 -22.08
N ARG A 615 -45.40 -19.49 -22.52
CA ARG A 615 -44.58 -20.63 -22.06
C ARG A 615 -44.06 -20.42 -20.64
N TYR A 616 -43.93 -19.17 -20.20
CA TYR A 616 -43.41 -18.77 -18.89
C TYR A 616 -44.53 -18.33 -17.93
N GLU A 617 -45.79 -18.71 -18.18
CA GLU A 617 -46.93 -18.32 -17.34
C GLU A 617 -46.78 -18.80 -15.88
N HIS A 618 -46.38 -20.05 -15.69
CA HIS A 618 -46.10 -20.61 -14.36
C HIS A 618 -44.93 -19.89 -13.67
N THR A 619 -43.85 -19.63 -14.39
CA THR A 619 -42.66 -18.88 -13.91
C THR A 619 -43.05 -17.47 -13.47
N THR A 620 -43.89 -16.80 -14.26
CA THR A 620 -44.43 -15.46 -13.94
C THR A 620 -45.28 -15.49 -12.68
N GLY A 621 -46.10 -16.53 -12.51
CA GLY A 621 -46.87 -16.76 -11.29
C GLY A 621 -45.98 -16.92 -10.04
N SER A 622 -44.90 -17.70 -10.14
CA SER A 622 -43.93 -17.87 -9.05
C SER A 622 -43.23 -16.56 -8.67
N ILE A 623 -42.81 -15.77 -9.67
CA ILE A 623 -42.17 -14.47 -9.43
C ILE A 623 -43.10 -13.50 -8.71
N ARG A 624 -44.40 -13.50 -9.05
CA ARG A 624 -45.40 -12.69 -8.32
C ARG A 624 -45.55 -13.13 -6.87
N GLY A 625 -45.52 -14.44 -6.60
CA GLY A 625 -45.55 -14.99 -5.24
C GLY A 625 -44.34 -14.56 -4.42
N ILE A 626 -43.14 -14.58 -5.04
CA ILE A 626 -41.91 -14.07 -4.45
C ILE A 626 -42.03 -12.56 -4.18
N ALA A 627 -42.49 -11.78 -5.15
CA ALA A 627 -42.62 -10.34 -5.02
C ALA A 627 -43.57 -9.94 -3.89
N ALA A 628 -44.75 -10.59 -3.77
CA ALA A 628 -45.65 -10.35 -2.65
C ALA A 628 -45.00 -10.69 -1.29
N SER A 629 -44.23 -11.77 -1.23
CA SER A 629 -43.52 -12.18 0.00
C SER A 629 -42.38 -11.24 0.38
N VAL A 630 -41.77 -10.56 -0.61
CA VAL A 630 -40.73 -9.55 -0.43
C VAL A 630 -41.35 -8.22 0.00
N GLU A 631 -42.47 -7.80 -0.60
CA GLU A 631 -43.20 -6.56 -0.28
C GLU A 631 -43.53 -6.47 1.22
N ASP A 632 -44.00 -7.57 1.81
CA ASP A 632 -44.30 -7.68 3.25
C ASP A 632 -43.07 -7.50 4.16
N LYS A 633 -41.86 -7.65 3.61
CA LYS A 633 -40.58 -7.61 4.35
C LYS A 633 -39.80 -6.32 4.14
N ILE A 634 -40.22 -5.44 3.23
CA ILE A 634 -39.53 -4.17 2.98
C ILE A 634 -39.83 -3.19 4.11
N THR A 635 -38.78 -2.73 4.78
CA THR A 635 -38.88 -1.76 5.87
C THR A 635 -38.58 -0.33 5.39
N SER A 636 -37.66 -0.18 4.43
CA SER A 636 -37.20 1.13 3.94
C SER A 636 -38.21 1.78 2.99
N PRO A 637 -38.55 3.07 3.16
CA PRO A 637 -39.50 3.78 2.29
C PRO A 637 -38.99 3.90 0.84
N ALA A 638 -37.69 4.21 0.64
CA ALA A 638 -37.13 4.33 -0.71
C ALA A 638 -37.14 2.99 -1.48
N THR A 639 -36.86 1.89 -0.77
CA THR A 639 -36.90 0.53 -1.33
C THR A 639 -38.35 0.11 -1.63
N ARG A 640 -39.33 0.59 -0.85
CA ARG A 640 -40.75 0.33 -1.08
C ARG A 640 -41.25 1.00 -2.36
N ASP A 641 -40.88 2.25 -2.59
CA ASP A 641 -41.29 2.98 -3.81
C ASP A 641 -40.77 2.27 -5.08
N HIS A 642 -39.52 1.80 -5.06
CA HIS A 642 -38.94 1.03 -6.16
C HIS A 642 -39.62 -0.34 -6.33
N MET A 643 -40.02 -0.99 -5.24
CA MET A 643 -40.79 -2.23 -5.30
C MET A 643 -42.18 -2.05 -5.92
N GLU A 644 -42.84 -0.92 -5.66
CA GLU A 644 -44.14 -0.61 -6.28
C GLU A 644 -44.03 -0.52 -7.80
N GLU A 645 -42.93 0.04 -8.33
CA GLU A 645 -42.64 0.08 -9.77
C GLU A 645 -42.46 -1.33 -10.36
N ALA A 646 -41.72 -2.20 -9.68
CA ALA A 646 -41.54 -3.60 -10.08
C ALA A 646 -42.87 -4.36 -10.10
N LEU A 647 -43.69 -4.18 -9.07
CA LEU A 647 -45.02 -4.78 -8.97
C LEU A 647 -45.97 -4.25 -10.05
N LEU A 648 -45.95 -2.95 -10.35
CA LEU A 648 -46.73 -2.36 -11.43
C LEU A 648 -46.35 -2.98 -12.78
N THR A 649 -45.05 -3.09 -13.05
CA THR A 649 -44.53 -3.72 -14.28
C THR A 649 -44.95 -5.19 -14.38
N LEU A 650 -44.88 -5.95 -13.28
CA LEU A 650 -45.34 -7.34 -13.24
C LEU A 650 -46.87 -7.49 -13.40
N ARG A 651 -47.65 -6.52 -12.89
CA ARG A 651 -49.13 -6.50 -13.01
C ARG A 651 -49.57 -6.16 -14.43
N GLN A 652 -48.94 -5.16 -15.07
CA GLN A 652 -49.26 -4.77 -16.45
C GLN A 652 -48.95 -5.87 -17.47
N ASN A 653 -48.05 -6.80 -17.12
CA ASN A 653 -47.67 -7.94 -17.96
C ASN A 653 -48.46 -9.22 -17.70
N SER A 654 -49.63 -9.16 -17.03
CA SER A 654 -50.56 -10.30 -17.01
C SER A 654 -51.15 -10.56 -18.39
N ILE A 655 -50.95 -11.77 -18.91
CA ILE A 655 -51.71 -12.31 -20.03
C ILE A 655 -53.16 -12.53 -19.60
#